data_AF-A0A3M6U6L4-F1
#
_entry.id   AF-A0A3M6U6L4-F1
#
_cell.length_a   1.000
_cell.length_b   1.000
_cell.length_c   1.000
_cell.angle_alpha   90.00
_cell.angle_beta   90.00
_cell.angle_gamma   90.00
#
_symmetry.space_group_name_H-M   'P 1'
#
loop_
_entity.id
_entity.type
_entity.pdbx_description
1 polymer ?
#
loop_
_entity_poly.entity_id
_entity_poly.type
_entity_poly.pdbx_seq_one_letter_code
_entity_poly.pdbx_strand_id
1 'polypeptide(L)'
;MASDLFTKFGSGNRALFITGSYSNRFRNSPQREEVKMAASKTASSFHSMPHRNGTYVASHGGNSPADVTPDLHLKMSKKIAQLTKVIYALNTKNDEHENVLENMKTAHEEEMQKLMAETKERVNYFKTRLNAVSEQRQKIDMLESHLSKERLQREEAMSEFESFKRRTNDEEARLKSEFSDRILTMSKELLTSKKEFEERLKDFQATRKLLEENRDKAVEELTSKHHDEIDQLMKAHRVRYDEVVKEKQKLEKEFQEKLSRAETSSDAVAEERHRIESEYQEKLDKLKAFYEKELAASRTLQENSKEFQLKEWEKREKALKTEWNRQERIFKDRISELLNQLSDGEQHMSILKTQLNELESKLEGKEGDSTNLAKQLEEARQEGSKALKSLRETESNLTVSKKRCEEQEAEIARQSNGYKSASIDIAIAGLKVANLQISKLDATKLSQETTIKELKANITSLQSKLNKMESEHDDLGKKFSSHTVQTDSKIMHLQQEIEKLLREKEDLESKYNAELKRAGEQSTSKEFSLRKELEDVTAKLKRDHSKELEDMKTKLGINHNNHVMNLQQEFQDNLSQKERELLENSEQELERLRIEKNEVIAEFENHCSDLKNKLRSSEDEVERLEKLVHDSEKGLGSASSHIDSLKTALSQTKEELQKTKTDLQEAENKYAKSMDEMYKLEMLHDKALKDAKLDSDAQLASLTNELDTKWSEKLRDECSKLRSQLNEQHREENRVSLEQLTKIKDLQREELRGELQSKIDALKKTVAHLAIAKKCILEHSKKIVSNNIAETRGDLEKANRNATTAELDLRKELDLQRKRMEEEISALSLQHNKRLEELIEKHKEELKKLEGLKDEEMKERESALQKSHRDEITSQLQANKLMIDAVKSQAEQTRMKDIEEIKIKHENDQENMRSELLRVQQEEMQRLHREFEVQLAAVKLQLQRTNEMHSQDETEHQNQIEELRREIEERECHLKELDEEIGEMKSNVEQLQRELQAKGQEILSVRREANSQMRKREEDLARSHQKEVDSIAADHLRETQSLLAEFNRSKELLCDKISALQLMLEEAEEKFRSRQSRPEDLEVIEQLKRALAERELDMKRLVDEKRYFQLELLNRETNFNKVFKAAPNIGVINPLQAKTKPGKEGARQSSSLVMSSSRLDPIPNMPVHEKRINNSRPLPPTPPKEPPPHRKTTVY
;
A
#
# COMPACT_ATOMS: atom_id res chain seq x y z
N MET A 1 -32.23 -58.63 -16.21
CA MET A 1 -31.81 -58.77 -17.63
C MET A 1 -30.46 -59.46 -17.58
N ALA A 2 -30.36 -60.72 -18.03
CA ALA A 2 -30.30 -61.11 -19.45
C ALA A 2 -29.01 -60.52 -20.05
N SER A 3 -27.88 -61.23 -20.17
CA SER A 3 -27.62 -62.65 -20.50
C SER A 3 -27.81 -62.98 -21.99
N ASP A 4 -26.71 -63.46 -22.58
CA ASP A 4 -26.61 -64.74 -23.31
C ASP A 4 -26.72 -64.88 -24.86
N LEU A 5 -25.63 -65.50 -25.37
CA LEU A 5 -25.54 -66.61 -26.36
C LEU A 5 -25.61 -66.38 -27.90
N PHE A 6 -24.50 -66.81 -28.53
CA PHE A 6 -24.40 -67.66 -29.76
C PHE A 6 -24.77 -67.11 -31.16
N THR A 7 -23.87 -67.28 -32.14
CA THR A 7 -23.84 -68.41 -33.12
C THR A 7 -22.77 -68.22 -34.21
N LYS A 8 -22.28 -69.34 -34.78
CA LYS A 8 -21.38 -69.48 -35.94
C LYS A 8 -21.81 -68.66 -37.18
N PHE A 9 -20.85 -68.17 -37.96
CA PHE A 9 -20.31 -68.85 -39.17
C PHE A 9 -19.04 -68.14 -39.66
N GLY A 10 -18.15 -68.83 -40.41
CA GLY A 10 -16.87 -68.25 -40.80
C GLY A 10 -16.24 -68.81 -42.08
N SER A 11 -15.72 -67.91 -42.91
CA SER A 11 -14.88 -68.11 -44.09
C SER A 11 -14.23 -66.78 -44.44
N GLY A 12 -12.90 -66.67 -44.55
CA GLY A 12 -12.20 -66.61 -45.84
C GLY A 12 -11.88 -65.14 -46.24
N ASN A 13 -10.71 -64.78 -46.79
CA ASN A 13 -9.72 -65.56 -47.52
C ASN A 13 -8.28 -64.97 -47.42
N ARG A 14 -7.28 -65.87 -47.34
CA ARG A 14 -5.95 -65.87 -48.03
C ARG A 14 -4.97 -64.69 -47.81
N ALA A 15 -3.64 -64.86 -47.82
CA ALA A 15 -2.77 -65.99 -48.24
C ALA A 15 -1.57 -66.17 -47.26
N LEU A 16 -1.21 -67.40 -46.84
CA LEU A 16 -0.01 -68.22 -47.25
C LEU A 16 1.37 -67.60 -46.85
N PHE A 17 2.38 -68.29 -46.26
CA PHE A 17 2.68 -69.69 -45.89
C PHE A 17 4.05 -69.73 -45.07
N ILE A 18 4.64 -70.76 -44.43
CA ILE A 18 4.33 -72.17 -44.03
C ILE A 18 5.45 -72.77 -43.10
N THR A 19 5.11 -73.64 -42.11
CA THR A 19 5.97 -74.63 -41.34
C THR A 19 7.18 -74.17 -40.48
N GLY A 20 7.64 -74.89 -39.43
CA GLY A 20 7.04 -76.03 -38.66
C GLY A 20 8.01 -76.96 -37.85
N SER A 21 7.60 -77.37 -36.63
CA SER A 21 7.91 -78.65 -35.88
C SER A 21 9.32 -79.04 -35.34
N TYR A 22 9.44 -79.45 -34.04
CA TYR A 22 9.87 -80.80 -33.52
C TYR A 22 10.16 -80.91 -31.97
N SER A 23 10.46 -82.13 -31.47
CA SER A 23 10.20 -82.68 -30.09
C SER A 23 11.39 -82.90 -29.11
N ASN A 24 11.11 -83.56 -27.94
CA ASN A 24 12.00 -84.22 -26.90
C ASN A 24 12.31 -83.39 -25.63
N ARG A 25 12.67 -83.89 -24.41
CA ARG A 25 12.66 -85.18 -23.61
C ARG A 25 13.06 -84.78 -22.15
N PHE A 26 13.09 -85.56 -21.05
CA PHE A 26 12.44 -86.75 -20.43
C PHE A 26 13.40 -87.28 -19.31
N ARG A 27 12.90 -87.59 -18.10
CA ARG A 27 13.41 -88.59 -17.10
C ARG A 27 14.64 -88.31 -16.20
N ASN A 28 14.46 -88.49 -14.88
CA ASN A 28 14.83 -89.74 -14.16
C ASN A 28 14.16 -89.85 -12.77
N SER A 29 14.28 -91.01 -12.09
CA SER A 29 13.52 -91.36 -10.86
C SER A 29 14.29 -92.37 -9.95
N PRO A 30 13.91 -92.58 -8.66
CA PRO A 30 14.79 -93.17 -7.61
C PRO A 30 14.75 -94.72 -7.51
N GLN A 31 14.76 -95.42 -6.37
CA GLN A 31 13.70 -95.48 -5.34
C GLN A 31 14.03 -96.47 -4.17
N ARG A 32 13.61 -96.15 -2.92
CA ARG A 32 13.42 -97.05 -1.73
C ARG A 32 14.68 -97.63 -1.04
N GLU A 33 14.61 -98.27 0.16
CA GLU A 33 13.47 -98.92 0.86
C GLU A 33 13.51 -98.85 2.41
N GLU A 34 12.37 -99.14 3.06
CA GLU A 34 12.20 -99.33 4.52
C GLU A 34 12.24 -100.83 4.93
N VAL A 35 12.06 -101.14 6.23
CA VAL A 35 11.05 -102.12 6.76
C VAL A 35 11.40 -102.57 8.19
N LYS A 36 10.38 -102.67 9.07
CA LYS A 36 10.31 -103.70 10.14
C LYS A 36 8.89 -103.89 10.74
N MET A 37 8.40 -105.14 10.65
CA MET A 37 7.61 -105.95 11.62
C MET A 37 6.58 -105.31 12.59
N ALA A 38 5.44 -105.95 12.94
CA ALA A 38 4.78 -107.18 12.42
C ALA A 38 3.34 -107.38 12.98
N ALA A 39 2.52 -108.16 12.25
CA ALA A 39 1.40 -109.04 12.66
C ALA A 39 0.26 -108.56 13.62
N SER A 40 -1.01 -108.77 13.22
CA SER A 40 -1.81 -109.97 13.65
C SER A 40 -3.33 -109.94 13.33
N LYS A 41 -3.81 -110.96 12.59
CA LYS A 41 -5.15 -111.63 12.60
C LYS A 41 -6.47 -110.97 12.08
N THR A 42 -7.28 -111.84 11.45
CA THR A 42 -8.76 -111.85 11.21
C THR A 42 -9.39 -110.75 10.32
N ALA A 43 -10.43 -111.01 9.50
CA ALA A 43 -11.02 -112.23 8.90
C ALA A 43 -12.07 -111.88 7.80
N SER A 44 -12.47 -112.86 6.95
CA SER A 44 -13.50 -112.77 5.86
C SER A 44 -13.10 -111.90 4.64
N SER A 45 -13.17 -112.26 3.35
CA SER A 45 -13.87 -113.28 2.52
C SER A 45 -15.10 -112.76 1.75
N PHE A 46 -14.97 -112.47 0.44
CA PHE A 46 -15.64 -113.18 -0.69
C PHE A 46 -15.29 -112.63 -2.10
N HIS A 47 -14.98 -113.53 -3.05
CA HIS A 47 -15.08 -113.49 -4.53
C HIS A 47 -14.98 -112.18 -5.37
N SER A 48 -14.03 -112.13 -6.33
CA SER A 48 -14.30 -112.39 -7.77
C SER A 48 -13.02 -112.50 -8.64
N MET A 49 -13.16 -112.97 -9.89
CA MET A 49 -12.14 -113.20 -10.97
C MET A 49 -12.40 -112.23 -12.17
N PRO A 50 -11.63 -112.14 -13.31
CA PRO A 50 -10.70 -113.15 -13.91
C PRO A 50 -9.41 -112.72 -14.72
N HIS A 51 -8.50 -113.69 -14.94
CA HIS A 51 -7.68 -114.04 -16.15
C HIS A 51 -6.48 -113.23 -16.79
N ARG A 52 -5.29 -113.91 -16.81
CA ARG A 52 -4.38 -114.34 -17.95
C ARG A 52 -3.08 -113.59 -18.43
N ASN A 53 -1.93 -114.29 -18.25
CA ASN A 53 -0.82 -114.72 -19.19
C ASN A 53 0.26 -113.78 -19.82
N GLY A 54 1.54 -114.24 -19.96
CA GLY A 54 2.42 -113.71 -21.06
C GLY A 54 3.92 -114.08 -21.41
N THR A 55 4.79 -114.73 -20.61
CA THR A 55 5.99 -115.54 -21.07
C THR A 55 7.28 -114.96 -21.80
N TYR A 56 8.47 -115.15 -21.17
CA TYR A 56 9.87 -115.49 -21.69
C TYR A 56 11.13 -114.54 -21.75
N VAL A 57 11.90 -114.55 -20.63
CA VAL A 57 13.40 -114.62 -20.38
C VAL A 57 14.42 -113.46 -20.65
N ALA A 58 15.45 -113.29 -19.76
CA ALA A 58 16.65 -112.43 -19.94
C ALA A 58 17.87 -112.65 -18.96
N SER A 59 19.11 -112.47 -19.47
CA SER A 59 20.37 -111.79 -18.97
C SER A 59 21.09 -111.93 -17.59
N HIS A 60 22.37 -112.38 -17.65
CA HIS A 60 23.66 -111.86 -17.06
C HIS A 60 24.02 -111.81 -15.53
N GLY A 61 25.35 -111.80 -15.21
CA GLY A 61 25.98 -111.46 -13.89
C GLY A 61 27.47 -111.89 -13.70
N GLY A 62 28.24 -111.29 -12.75
CA GLY A 62 29.59 -111.73 -12.27
C GLY A 62 30.63 -110.63 -11.85
N ASN A 63 31.59 -110.92 -10.93
CA ASN A 63 32.76 -110.04 -10.57
C ASN A 63 33.89 -110.73 -9.71
N SER A 64 35.07 -110.10 -9.48
CA SER A 64 36.24 -110.47 -8.59
C SER A 64 37.24 -109.27 -8.45
N PRO A 65 38.45 -109.27 -7.78
CA PRO A 65 39.19 -110.24 -6.93
C PRO A 65 39.72 -109.64 -5.58
N ALA A 66 40.76 -110.21 -4.91
CA ALA A 66 41.49 -109.65 -3.74
C ALA A 66 42.91 -110.27 -3.51
N ASP A 67 43.80 -109.61 -2.71
CA ASP A 67 45.20 -110.01 -2.30
C ASP A 67 45.66 -109.11 -1.09
N VAL A 68 46.84 -109.07 -0.41
CA VAL A 68 48.22 -109.66 -0.52
C VAL A 68 49.06 -109.53 0.80
N THR A 69 50.19 -110.26 0.95
CA THR A 69 51.35 -110.09 1.91
C THR A 69 51.27 -110.66 3.38
N PRO A 70 51.96 -110.15 4.46
CA PRO A 70 53.09 -110.88 5.10
C PRO A 70 53.11 -110.99 6.66
N ASP A 71 54.19 -111.55 7.24
CA ASP A 71 54.67 -111.25 8.62
C ASP A 71 55.01 -112.48 9.54
N LEU A 72 55.90 -112.33 10.55
CA LEU A 72 56.06 -113.26 11.69
C LEU A 72 57.44 -113.22 12.41
N HIS A 73 57.84 -114.33 13.07
CA HIS A 73 59.04 -114.40 13.93
C HIS A 73 59.09 -115.63 14.88
N LEU A 74 59.90 -115.57 15.95
CA LEU A 74 60.65 -116.74 16.48
C LEU A 74 60.93 -116.71 18.01
N LYS A 75 60.65 -117.81 18.76
CA LYS A 75 60.92 -118.00 20.22
C LYS A 75 59.88 -118.91 20.91
N MET A 76 60.00 -119.10 22.24
CA MET A 76 59.01 -119.71 23.15
C MET A 76 59.57 -120.76 24.14
N SER A 77 58.71 -121.29 25.03
CA SER A 77 59.00 -122.30 26.10
C SER A 77 57.67 -122.78 26.74
N LYS A 78 57.68 -123.64 27.79
CA LYS A 78 56.43 -124.01 28.51
C LYS A 78 56.24 -125.43 29.11
N LYS A 79 57.11 -125.97 30.00
CA LYS A 79 56.79 -127.21 30.75
C LYS A 79 57.28 -127.27 32.22
N ILE A 80 56.34 -127.39 33.16
CA ILE A 80 56.48 -127.83 34.58
C ILE A 80 55.07 -128.20 35.13
N ALA A 81 54.99 -129.08 36.14
CA ALA A 81 53.76 -129.49 36.85
C ALA A 81 54.12 -130.19 38.19
N GLN A 82 53.12 -130.52 39.02
CA GLN A 82 53.25 -131.59 40.05
C GLN A 82 53.00 -131.18 41.53
N LEU A 83 51.97 -130.39 41.84
CA LEU A 83 51.65 -129.96 43.22
C LEU A 83 50.13 -129.71 43.44
N THR A 84 49.79 -129.22 44.65
CA THR A 84 48.48 -128.74 45.13
C THR A 84 47.50 -129.78 45.71
N LYS A 85 46.83 -129.36 46.80
CA LYS A 85 45.68 -129.97 47.52
C LYS A 85 44.94 -128.81 48.24
N VAL A 86 43.75 -128.89 48.84
CA VAL A 86 42.67 -129.88 48.98
C VAL A 86 43.02 -131.17 49.76
N ILE A 87 42.50 -132.36 49.41
CA ILE A 87 42.13 -132.84 48.06
C ILE A 87 40.70 -133.42 47.88
N TYR A 88 39.80 -133.41 48.88
CA TYR A 88 38.56 -134.23 48.79
C TYR A 88 37.37 -133.67 47.96
N ALA A 89 36.59 -132.64 48.31
CA ALA A 89 36.90 -131.34 48.93
C ALA A 89 37.90 -130.45 48.18
N LEU A 90 38.45 -130.95 47.06
CA LEU A 90 39.07 -130.10 46.05
C LEU A 90 37.95 -129.28 45.40
N ASN A 91 36.93 -129.98 44.91
CA ASN A 91 35.81 -129.41 44.16
C ASN A 91 34.62 -129.02 45.03
N THR A 92 34.51 -129.51 46.26
CA THR A 92 33.59 -128.96 47.28
C THR A 92 34.45 -128.28 48.33
N LYS A 93 34.89 -127.07 47.99
CA LYS A 93 36.24 -126.54 48.26
C LYS A 93 36.49 -125.39 47.29
N ASN A 94 36.85 -125.71 46.04
CA ASN A 94 35.95 -125.68 44.87
C ASN A 94 34.61 -125.00 45.17
N ASP A 95 33.48 -125.67 45.38
CA ASP A 95 32.14 -125.06 45.56
C ASP A 95 32.03 -123.89 46.56
N GLU A 96 32.96 -123.71 47.49
CA GLU A 96 33.08 -122.49 48.29
C GLU A 96 33.99 -121.44 47.65
N HIS A 97 35.09 -121.82 46.99
CA HIS A 97 35.85 -121.01 46.03
C HIS A 97 35.11 -120.78 44.70
N GLU A 98 34.01 -121.48 44.41
CA GLU A 98 33.17 -121.36 43.22
C GLU A 98 31.89 -120.66 43.59
N ASN A 99 31.27 -120.88 44.76
CA ASN A 99 30.38 -119.85 45.30
C ASN A 99 31.15 -118.56 45.64
N VAL A 100 32.46 -118.56 45.93
CA VAL A 100 33.26 -117.32 46.05
C VAL A 100 33.83 -116.85 44.72
N LEU A 101 34.13 -117.68 43.72
CA LEU A 101 34.47 -117.19 42.37
C LEU A 101 33.22 -116.71 41.64
N GLU A 102 32.04 -117.25 41.93
CA GLU A 102 30.76 -116.83 41.37
C GLU A 102 30.17 -115.69 42.18
N ASN A 103 30.32 -115.63 43.52
CA ASN A 103 29.99 -114.41 44.29
C ASN A 103 31.03 -113.29 44.12
N MET A 104 32.31 -113.58 43.87
CA MET A 104 33.29 -112.55 43.48
C MET A 104 33.16 -112.20 42.01
N LYS A 105 32.75 -113.11 41.11
CA LYS A 105 32.35 -112.71 39.75
C LYS A 105 31.10 -111.86 39.83
N THR A 106 30.00 -112.30 40.43
CA THR A 106 28.76 -111.51 40.48
C THR A 106 28.97 -110.24 41.28
N ALA A 107 29.73 -110.22 42.39
CA ALA A 107 30.11 -108.95 43.01
C ALA A 107 31.01 -108.10 42.11
N HIS A 108 32.04 -108.66 41.44
CA HIS A 108 32.86 -107.89 40.50
C HIS A 108 32.17 -107.57 39.17
N GLU A 109 31.05 -108.20 38.84
CA GLU A 109 30.31 -108.06 37.58
C GLU A 109 29.02 -107.26 37.80
N GLU A 110 28.49 -107.21 39.02
CA GLU A 110 27.65 -106.13 39.53
C GLU A 110 28.48 -104.88 39.79
N GLU A 111 29.70 -104.97 40.34
CA GLU A 111 30.64 -103.83 40.39
C GLU A 111 31.09 -103.43 39.00
N MET A 112 31.34 -104.34 38.05
CA MET A 112 31.68 -103.98 36.67
C MET A 112 30.45 -103.51 35.90
N GLN A 113 29.25 -104.01 36.14
CA GLN A 113 28.01 -103.45 35.58
C GLN A 113 27.65 -102.12 36.22
N LYS A 114 27.91 -101.90 37.52
CA LYS A 114 27.72 -100.64 38.23
C LYS A 114 28.80 -99.64 37.86
N LEU A 115 30.04 -100.06 37.66
CA LEU A 115 31.14 -99.21 37.19
C LEU A 115 31.03 -98.99 35.67
N MET A 116 30.44 -99.91 34.89
CA MET A 116 30.00 -99.65 33.51
C MET A 116 28.72 -98.80 33.46
N ALA A 117 27.81 -98.89 34.42
CA ALA A 117 26.60 -98.06 34.49
C ALA A 117 26.96 -96.65 34.93
N GLU A 118 27.76 -96.49 35.98
CA GLU A 118 28.39 -95.24 36.37
C GLU A 118 29.33 -94.72 35.27
N THR A 119 30.13 -95.55 34.59
CA THR A 119 30.93 -95.08 33.45
C THR A 119 30.05 -94.69 32.28
N LYS A 120 28.95 -95.41 31.99
CA LYS A 120 28.00 -95.08 30.92
C LYS A 120 27.13 -93.88 31.27
N GLU A 121 26.81 -93.66 32.54
CA GLU A 121 26.10 -92.50 33.06
C GLU A 121 27.04 -91.29 33.14
N ARG A 122 28.32 -91.49 33.49
CA ARG A 122 29.36 -90.46 33.50
C ARG A 122 29.84 -90.13 32.08
N VAL A 123 29.86 -91.10 31.16
CA VAL A 123 30.02 -90.89 29.70
C VAL A 123 28.77 -90.28 29.10
N ASN A 124 27.55 -90.65 29.52
CA ASN A 124 26.33 -89.97 29.09
C ASN A 124 26.27 -88.55 29.68
N TYR A 125 26.73 -88.32 30.90
CA TYR A 125 26.85 -87.00 31.50
C TYR A 125 27.90 -86.18 30.75
N PHE A 126 29.09 -86.73 30.49
CA PHE A 126 30.11 -86.06 29.69
C PHE A 126 29.67 -85.88 28.24
N LYS A 127 28.86 -86.77 27.65
CA LYS A 127 28.34 -86.65 26.29
C LYS A 127 27.18 -85.67 26.22
N THR A 128 26.26 -85.64 27.19
CA THR A 128 25.22 -84.62 27.31
C THR A 128 25.84 -83.25 27.63
N ARG A 129 26.91 -83.20 28.43
CA ARG A 129 27.67 -81.98 28.71
C ARG A 129 28.55 -81.55 27.54
N LEU A 130 29.10 -82.47 26.75
CA LEU A 130 29.83 -82.19 25.50
C LEU A 130 28.87 -81.74 24.40
N ASN A 131 27.69 -82.37 24.28
CA ASN A 131 26.61 -81.93 23.42
C ASN A 131 26.14 -80.53 23.84
N ALA A 132 25.83 -80.30 25.13
CA ALA A 132 25.45 -78.98 25.62
C ALA A 132 26.55 -77.92 25.44
N VAL A 133 27.84 -78.28 25.58
CA VAL A 133 28.98 -77.39 25.26
C VAL A 133 29.14 -77.21 23.75
N SER A 134 28.78 -78.20 22.92
CA SER A 134 28.78 -78.11 21.45
C SER A 134 27.61 -77.27 20.94
N GLU A 135 26.43 -77.37 21.56
CA GLU A 135 25.24 -76.56 21.32
C GLU A 135 25.46 -75.13 21.81
N GLN A 136 26.11 -74.95 22.97
CA GLN A 136 26.57 -73.64 23.44
C GLN A 136 27.63 -73.05 22.51
N ARG A 137 28.60 -73.84 22.02
CA ARG A 137 29.57 -73.40 21.00
C ARG A 137 28.86 -73.01 19.71
N GLN A 138 28.06 -73.88 19.11
CA GLN A 138 27.27 -73.55 17.92
C GLN A 138 26.39 -72.31 18.14
N LYS A 139 25.82 -72.11 19.34
CA LYS A 139 25.06 -70.90 19.67
C LYS A 139 25.94 -69.66 19.83
N ILE A 140 27.16 -69.79 20.36
CA ILE A 140 28.17 -68.73 20.37
C ILE A 140 28.61 -68.43 18.94
N ASP A 141 29.02 -69.42 18.15
CA ASP A 141 29.42 -69.30 16.75
C ASP A 141 28.31 -68.64 15.90
N MET A 142 27.04 -69.00 16.14
CA MET A 142 25.88 -68.34 15.51
C MET A 142 25.70 -66.90 16.01
N LEU A 143 25.80 -66.62 17.31
CA LEU A 143 25.68 -65.27 17.86
C LEU A 143 26.85 -64.37 17.43
N GLU A 144 28.06 -64.90 17.30
CA GLU A 144 29.23 -64.21 16.75
C GLU A 144 29.07 -63.98 15.24
N SER A 145 28.49 -64.94 14.49
CA SER A 145 28.11 -64.73 13.09
C SER A 145 27.04 -63.64 12.93
N HIS A 146 26.03 -63.60 13.81
CA HIS A 146 25.00 -62.56 13.83
C HIS A 146 25.59 -61.20 14.23
N LEU A 147 26.41 -61.12 15.28
CA LEU A 147 27.11 -59.90 15.69
C LEU A 147 28.08 -59.40 14.61
N SER A 148 28.74 -60.30 13.88
CA SER A 148 29.59 -59.96 12.74
C SER A 148 28.77 -59.38 11.58
N LYS A 149 27.61 -59.97 11.27
CA LYS A 149 26.66 -59.43 10.28
C LYS A 149 26.06 -58.09 10.69
N GLU A 150 25.65 -57.92 11.95
CA GLU A 150 25.15 -56.63 12.46
C GLU A 150 26.23 -55.55 12.55
N ARG A 151 27.50 -55.93 12.72
CA ARG A 151 28.64 -55.00 12.60
C ARG A 151 28.83 -54.60 11.14
N LEU A 152 28.89 -55.56 10.23
CA LEU A 152 29.02 -55.30 8.79
C LEU A 152 27.87 -54.42 8.29
N GLN A 153 26.61 -54.77 8.58
CA GLN A 153 25.44 -53.97 8.19
C GLN A 153 25.42 -52.57 8.80
N ARG A 154 25.97 -52.39 10.02
CA ARG A 154 26.11 -51.08 10.64
C ARG A 154 27.27 -50.28 10.03
N GLU A 155 28.35 -50.93 9.62
CA GLU A 155 29.49 -50.32 8.92
C GLU A 155 29.12 -49.94 7.47
N GLU A 156 28.37 -50.80 6.78
CA GLU A 156 27.72 -50.52 5.48
C GLU A 156 26.77 -49.33 5.61
N ALA A 157 25.81 -49.34 6.54
CA ALA A 157 24.88 -48.22 6.74
C ALA A 157 25.58 -46.90 7.16
N MET A 158 26.67 -46.98 7.95
CA MET A 158 27.49 -45.80 8.28
C MET A 158 28.26 -45.28 7.05
N SER A 159 28.80 -46.18 6.22
CA SER A 159 29.47 -45.83 4.96
C SER A 159 28.50 -45.22 3.95
N GLU A 160 27.29 -45.77 3.83
CA GLU A 160 26.20 -45.20 3.03
C GLU A 160 25.80 -43.82 3.55
N PHE A 161 25.61 -43.65 4.86
CA PHE A 161 25.31 -42.37 5.50
C PHE A 161 26.43 -41.34 5.29
N GLU A 162 27.70 -41.74 5.39
CA GLU A 162 28.83 -40.87 5.04
C GLU A 162 28.84 -40.53 3.54
N SER A 163 28.54 -41.47 2.65
CA SER A 163 28.46 -41.22 1.20
C SER A 163 27.32 -40.25 0.86
N PHE A 164 26.20 -40.34 1.60
CA PHE A 164 25.06 -39.45 1.47
C PHE A 164 25.43 -38.06 1.99
N LYS A 165 25.97 -37.97 3.20
CA LYS A 165 26.43 -36.71 3.80
C LYS A 165 27.49 -36.01 2.95
N ARG A 166 28.43 -36.74 2.35
CA ARG A 166 29.40 -36.17 1.39
C ARG A 166 28.67 -35.60 0.17
N ARG A 167 27.83 -36.40 -0.51
CA ARG A 167 27.02 -35.93 -1.65
C ARG A 167 26.18 -34.70 -1.31
N THR A 168 25.47 -34.68 -0.18
CA THR A 168 24.67 -33.52 0.25
C THR A 168 25.54 -32.30 0.53
N ASN A 169 26.71 -32.46 1.17
CA ASN A 169 27.64 -31.35 1.39
C ASN A 169 28.23 -30.83 0.07
N ASP A 170 28.57 -31.73 -0.86
CA ASP A 170 29.15 -31.40 -2.17
C ASP A 170 28.10 -30.69 -3.05
N GLU A 171 26.84 -31.13 -2.99
CA GLU A 171 25.68 -30.52 -3.66
C GLU A 171 25.30 -29.17 -3.04
N GLU A 172 25.31 -29.04 -1.72
CA GLU A 172 25.13 -27.76 -1.02
C GLU A 172 26.26 -26.78 -1.37
N ALA A 173 27.51 -27.26 -1.48
CA ALA A 173 28.64 -26.45 -1.94
C ALA A 173 28.52 -26.06 -3.41
N ARG A 174 28.06 -26.96 -4.28
CA ARG A 174 27.81 -26.69 -5.71
C ARG A 174 26.74 -25.63 -5.88
N LEU A 175 25.59 -25.79 -5.20
CA LEU A 175 24.50 -24.81 -5.19
C LEU A 175 24.97 -23.45 -4.65
N LYS A 176 25.77 -23.41 -3.56
CA LYS A 176 26.35 -22.16 -3.06
C LYS A 176 27.30 -21.49 -4.05
N SER A 177 28.07 -22.26 -4.83
CA SER A 177 28.87 -21.71 -5.93
C SER A 177 27.94 -21.19 -7.03
N GLU A 178 26.97 -21.97 -7.50
CA GLU A 178 26.03 -21.57 -8.55
C GLU A 178 25.25 -20.31 -8.18
N PHE A 179 24.76 -20.18 -6.94
CA PHE A 179 24.14 -18.95 -6.44
C PHE A 179 25.14 -17.79 -6.37
N SER A 180 26.37 -18.01 -5.91
CA SER A 180 27.42 -16.98 -5.89
C SER A 180 27.77 -16.50 -7.31
N ASP A 181 27.96 -17.42 -8.25
CA ASP A 181 28.29 -17.15 -9.65
C ASP A 181 27.11 -16.52 -10.38
N ARG A 182 25.86 -16.89 -10.06
CA ARG A 182 24.65 -16.21 -10.55
C ARG A 182 24.54 -14.79 -10.01
N ILE A 183 24.77 -14.58 -8.72
CA ILE A 183 24.80 -13.24 -8.10
C ILE A 183 25.92 -12.38 -8.70
N LEU A 184 27.11 -12.95 -8.94
CA LEU A 184 28.22 -12.26 -9.61
C LEU A 184 27.91 -11.95 -11.08
N THR A 185 27.18 -12.83 -11.78
CA THR A 185 26.74 -12.62 -13.17
C THR A 185 25.68 -11.53 -13.25
N MET A 186 24.62 -11.61 -12.43
CA MET A 186 23.61 -10.56 -12.32
C MET A 186 24.21 -9.22 -11.86
N SER A 187 25.22 -9.23 -10.97
CA SER A 187 25.93 -8.01 -10.57
C SER A 187 26.74 -7.40 -11.72
N LYS A 188 27.35 -8.23 -12.59
CA LYS A 188 28.00 -7.76 -13.83
C LYS A 188 26.99 -7.22 -14.82
N GLU A 189 25.87 -7.92 -15.03
CA GLU A 189 24.77 -7.49 -15.93
C GLU A 189 24.13 -6.18 -15.46
N LEU A 190 23.93 -6.00 -14.15
CA LEU A 190 23.49 -4.74 -13.56
C LEU A 190 24.56 -3.64 -13.71
N LEU A 191 25.85 -3.97 -13.63
CA LEU A 191 26.94 -3.02 -13.87
C LEU A 191 27.08 -2.62 -15.35
N THR A 192 26.90 -3.55 -16.30
CA THR A 192 26.89 -3.22 -17.73
C THR A 192 25.63 -2.45 -18.10
N SER A 193 24.45 -2.87 -17.66
CA SER A 193 23.19 -2.14 -17.86
C SER A 193 23.23 -0.73 -17.25
N LYS A 194 23.80 -0.57 -16.04
CA LYS A 194 24.05 0.75 -15.44
C LYS A 194 25.05 1.59 -16.24
N LYS A 195 26.13 0.99 -16.76
CA LYS A 195 27.10 1.69 -17.61
C LYS A 195 26.48 2.11 -18.95
N GLU A 196 25.70 1.24 -19.59
CA GLU A 196 24.94 1.55 -20.79
C GLU A 196 23.89 2.64 -20.54
N PHE A 197 23.22 2.63 -19.39
CA PHE A 197 22.30 3.70 -19.00
C PHE A 197 23.04 5.03 -18.77
N GLU A 198 24.21 5.00 -18.12
CA GLU A 198 25.08 6.19 -17.97
C GLU A 198 25.65 6.68 -19.31
N GLU A 199 25.87 5.81 -20.29
CA GLU A 199 26.30 6.15 -21.64
C GLU A 199 25.12 6.71 -22.45
N ARG A 200 23.97 6.04 -22.49
CA ARG A 200 22.72 6.58 -23.07
C ARG A 200 22.30 7.92 -22.45
N LEU A 201 22.57 8.15 -21.15
CA LEU A 201 22.32 9.43 -20.49
C LEU A 201 23.30 10.51 -20.93
N LYS A 202 24.58 10.18 -21.19
CA LYS A 202 25.55 11.10 -21.81
C LYS A 202 25.17 11.40 -23.26
N ASP A 203 24.76 10.40 -24.02
CA ASP A 203 24.31 10.55 -25.41
C ASP A 203 23.04 11.38 -25.49
N PHE A 204 22.10 11.20 -24.55
CA PHE A 204 20.92 12.06 -24.42
C PHE A 204 21.29 13.50 -24.01
N GLN A 205 22.26 13.70 -23.11
CA GLN A 205 22.77 15.02 -22.77
C GLN A 205 23.52 15.69 -23.94
N ALA A 206 24.26 14.92 -24.75
CA ALA A 206 24.94 15.40 -25.95
C ALA A 206 23.94 15.75 -27.06
N THR A 207 22.93 14.90 -27.27
CA THR A 207 21.83 15.13 -28.21
C THR A 207 21.01 16.34 -27.79
N ARG A 208 20.71 16.48 -26.48
CA ARG A 208 20.06 17.67 -25.94
C ARG A 208 20.90 18.93 -26.17
N LYS A 209 22.20 18.91 -25.90
CA LYS A 209 23.09 20.05 -26.20
C LYS A 209 23.11 20.37 -27.69
N LEU A 210 23.18 19.36 -28.57
CA LEU A 210 23.13 19.56 -30.01
C LEU A 210 21.78 20.14 -30.46
N LEU A 211 20.67 19.76 -29.84
CA LEU A 211 19.35 20.35 -30.08
C LEU A 211 19.23 21.77 -29.53
N GLU A 212 19.79 22.06 -28.36
CA GLU A 212 19.87 23.42 -27.80
C GLU A 212 20.74 24.32 -28.69
N GLU A 213 21.93 23.87 -29.09
CA GLU A 213 22.80 24.55 -30.04
C GLU A 213 22.15 24.73 -31.42
N ASN A 214 21.45 23.74 -31.95
CA ASN A 214 20.80 23.84 -33.26
C ASN A 214 19.56 24.74 -33.21
N ARG A 215 18.82 24.76 -32.09
CA ARG A 215 17.77 25.75 -31.83
C ARG A 215 18.37 27.15 -31.77
N ASP A 216 19.47 27.32 -31.05
CA ASP A 216 20.09 28.63 -30.84
C ASP A 216 20.71 29.14 -32.14
N LYS A 217 21.39 28.29 -32.92
CA LYS A 217 21.82 28.58 -34.31
C LYS A 217 20.64 28.90 -35.23
N ALA A 218 19.52 28.20 -35.13
CA ALA A 218 18.31 28.50 -35.93
C ALA A 218 17.68 29.84 -35.53
N VAL A 219 17.75 30.23 -34.24
CA VAL A 219 17.32 31.54 -33.74
C VAL A 219 18.30 32.63 -34.15
N GLU A 220 19.61 32.39 -34.13
CA GLU A 220 20.63 33.30 -34.68
C GLU A 220 20.48 33.46 -36.19
N GLU A 221 20.20 32.40 -36.94
CA GLU A 221 19.89 32.46 -38.38
C GLU A 221 18.58 33.21 -38.65
N LEU A 222 17.51 32.98 -37.87
CA LEU A 222 16.25 33.70 -38.03
C LEU A 222 16.38 35.18 -37.65
N THR A 223 17.12 35.49 -36.59
CA THR A 223 17.37 36.88 -36.21
C THR A 223 18.35 37.58 -37.15
N SER A 224 19.34 36.88 -37.72
CA SER A 224 20.18 37.41 -38.81
C SER A 224 19.34 37.62 -40.07
N LYS A 225 18.53 36.65 -40.50
CA LYS A 225 17.64 36.81 -41.67
C LYS A 225 16.64 37.94 -41.47
N HIS A 226 16.03 38.08 -40.29
CA HIS A 226 15.20 39.24 -39.96
C HIS A 226 16.02 40.54 -39.93
N HIS A 227 17.29 40.54 -39.48
CA HIS A 227 18.14 41.72 -39.52
C HIS A 227 18.52 42.09 -40.96
N ASP A 228 18.90 41.11 -41.79
CA ASP A 228 19.18 41.27 -43.22
C ASP A 228 17.94 41.66 -44.02
N GLU A 229 16.74 41.18 -43.65
CA GLU A 229 15.46 41.60 -44.22
C GLU A 229 15.06 43.00 -43.77
N ILE A 230 15.27 43.36 -42.50
CA ILE A 230 15.10 44.74 -42.02
C ILE A 230 16.10 45.67 -42.70
N ASP A 231 17.35 45.25 -42.89
CA ASP A 231 18.39 46.07 -43.51
C ASP A 231 18.21 46.13 -45.03
N GLN A 232 17.68 45.08 -45.67
CA GLN A 232 17.18 45.12 -47.06
C GLN A 232 15.92 45.97 -47.18
N LEU A 233 14.99 45.93 -46.23
CA LEU A 233 13.82 46.80 -46.19
C LEU A 233 14.22 48.25 -45.93
N MET A 234 15.28 48.53 -45.16
CA MET A 234 15.82 49.86 -44.91
C MET A 234 16.66 50.37 -46.07
N LYS A 235 17.38 49.49 -46.79
CA LYS A 235 18.05 49.80 -48.07
C LYS A 235 17.00 50.02 -49.18
N ALA A 236 15.99 49.17 -49.27
CA ALA A 236 14.88 49.33 -50.21
C ALA A 236 13.98 50.52 -49.86
N HIS A 237 13.81 50.86 -48.57
CA HIS A 237 13.15 52.08 -48.14
C HIS A 237 14.03 53.31 -48.41
N ARG A 238 15.37 53.23 -48.29
CA ARG A 238 16.26 54.31 -48.74
C ARG A 238 16.22 54.49 -50.26
N VAL A 239 16.30 53.43 -51.04
CA VAL A 239 16.17 53.48 -52.50
C VAL A 239 14.79 53.99 -52.89
N ARG A 240 13.71 53.46 -52.31
CA ARG A 240 12.34 53.98 -52.50
C ARG A 240 12.16 55.39 -51.95
N TYR A 241 12.93 55.86 -50.98
CA TYR A 241 12.86 57.24 -50.48
C TYR A 241 13.61 58.19 -51.41
N ASP A 242 14.79 57.81 -51.91
CA ASP A 242 15.51 58.57 -52.94
C ASP A 242 14.77 58.57 -54.28
N GLU A 243 14.08 57.47 -54.62
CA GLU A 243 13.13 57.38 -55.73
C GLU A 243 11.89 58.21 -55.44
N VAL A 244 11.23 58.09 -54.28
CA VAL A 244 10.08 58.93 -53.89
C VAL A 244 10.45 60.41 -53.79
N VAL A 245 11.70 60.78 -53.51
CA VAL A 245 12.16 62.18 -53.56
C VAL A 245 12.35 62.65 -55.02
N LYS A 246 12.90 61.82 -55.91
CA LYS A 246 13.03 62.13 -57.35
C LYS A 246 11.68 62.12 -58.08
N GLU A 247 10.82 61.16 -57.73
CA GLU A 247 9.42 61.06 -58.13
C GLU A 247 8.66 62.25 -57.57
N LYS A 248 8.77 62.59 -56.28
CA LYS A 248 8.16 63.80 -55.70
C LYS A 248 8.62 65.06 -56.42
N GLN A 249 9.88 65.19 -56.83
CA GLN A 249 10.34 66.35 -57.62
C GLN A 249 9.81 66.40 -59.06
N LYS A 250 9.29 65.29 -59.61
CA LYS A 250 8.52 65.26 -60.87
C LYS A 250 7.02 65.45 -60.61
N LEU A 251 6.48 64.71 -59.65
CA LEU A 251 5.09 64.73 -59.21
C LEU A 251 4.70 66.06 -58.57
N GLU A 252 5.59 66.84 -57.96
CA GLU A 252 5.26 68.21 -57.53
C GLU A 252 5.00 69.12 -58.75
N LYS A 253 5.71 68.91 -59.86
CA LYS A 253 5.43 69.61 -61.13
C LYS A 253 4.16 69.10 -61.79
N GLU A 254 3.97 67.78 -61.85
CA GLU A 254 2.76 67.19 -62.43
C GLU A 254 1.50 67.39 -61.57
N PHE A 255 1.61 67.42 -60.23
CA PHE A 255 0.51 67.75 -59.33
C PHE A 255 0.18 69.25 -59.37
N GLN A 256 1.15 70.16 -59.58
CA GLN A 256 0.80 71.57 -59.81
C GLN A 256 -0.07 71.76 -61.07
N GLU A 257 0.08 70.94 -62.10
CA GLU A 257 -0.87 70.92 -63.22
C GLU A 257 -2.15 70.11 -62.91
N LYS A 258 -2.07 68.96 -62.24
CA LYS A 258 -3.21 68.04 -62.03
C LYS A 258 -4.14 68.43 -60.88
N LEU A 259 -3.66 69.14 -59.84
CA LEU A 259 -4.48 69.67 -58.75
C LEU A 259 -5.62 70.54 -59.30
N SER A 260 -5.29 71.42 -60.26
CA SER A 260 -6.23 72.33 -60.95
C SER A 260 -7.43 71.67 -61.65
N ARG A 261 -7.48 70.33 -61.71
CA ARG A 261 -8.56 69.54 -62.33
C ARG A 261 -9.03 68.34 -61.51
N ALA A 262 -8.43 68.06 -60.35
CA ALA A 262 -8.75 66.89 -59.52
C ALA A 262 -9.51 67.24 -58.23
N GLU A 263 -9.30 68.45 -57.69
CA GLU A 263 -9.96 68.94 -56.46
C GLU A 263 -11.50 68.82 -56.55
N THR A 264 -12.10 69.12 -57.71
CA THR A 264 -13.57 69.09 -57.90
C THR A 264 -14.20 67.69 -57.99
N SER A 265 -13.45 66.60 -57.76
CA SER A 265 -13.98 65.22 -57.85
C SER A 265 -13.46 64.24 -56.78
N SER A 266 -12.46 64.62 -55.97
CA SER A 266 -11.91 63.75 -54.92
C SER A 266 -12.63 63.89 -53.59
N ASP A 267 -13.03 65.12 -53.22
CA ASP A 267 -13.50 65.45 -51.87
C ASP A 267 -14.76 64.67 -51.48
N ALA A 268 -15.73 64.56 -52.40
CA ALA A 268 -16.98 63.83 -52.20
C ALA A 268 -16.83 62.31 -51.97
N VAL A 269 -15.65 61.73 -52.23
CA VAL A 269 -15.32 60.32 -51.95
C VAL A 269 -14.36 60.21 -50.76
N ALA A 270 -13.51 61.22 -50.53
CA ALA A 270 -12.65 61.31 -49.37
C ALA A 270 -13.44 61.50 -48.07
N GLU A 271 -14.46 62.37 -48.05
CA GLU A 271 -15.30 62.60 -46.87
C GLU A 271 -16.01 61.32 -46.41
N GLU A 272 -16.66 60.59 -47.34
CA GLU A 272 -17.42 59.38 -46.97
C GLU A 272 -16.49 58.20 -46.57
N ARG A 273 -15.27 58.10 -47.15
CA ARG A 273 -14.24 57.18 -46.64
C ARG A 273 -13.81 57.53 -45.22
N HIS A 274 -13.45 58.80 -44.99
CA HIS A 274 -12.93 59.25 -43.71
C HIS A 274 -14.02 59.17 -42.61
N ARG A 275 -15.28 59.35 -42.98
CA ARG A 275 -16.46 59.08 -42.14
C ARG A 275 -16.61 57.60 -41.82
N ILE A 276 -16.51 56.70 -42.80
CA ILE A 276 -16.60 55.24 -42.59
C ILE A 276 -15.45 54.74 -41.71
N GLU A 277 -14.22 55.19 -41.93
CA GLU A 277 -13.06 54.81 -41.11
C GLU A 277 -13.14 55.43 -39.70
N SER A 278 -13.64 56.66 -39.55
CA SER A 278 -13.97 57.24 -38.24
C SER A 278 -15.09 56.48 -37.53
N GLU A 279 -16.14 56.05 -38.24
CA GLU A 279 -17.21 55.23 -37.70
C GLU A 279 -16.74 53.83 -37.28
N TYR A 280 -15.85 53.18 -38.04
CA TYR A 280 -15.29 51.89 -37.65
C TYR A 280 -14.28 52.00 -36.51
N GLN A 281 -13.48 53.06 -36.47
CA GLN A 281 -12.60 53.33 -35.33
C GLN A 281 -13.43 53.67 -34.08
N GLU A 282 -14.48 54.50 -34.19
CA GLU A 282 -15.44 54.71 -33.11
C GLU A 282 -16.12 53.41 -32.69
N LYS A 283 -16.53 52.53 -33.62
CA LYS A 283 -17.17 51.24 -33.28
C LYS A 283 -16.18 50.31 -32.58
N LEU A 284 -14.92 50.25 -33.02
CA LEU A 284 -13.86 49.48 -32.37
C LEU A 284 -13.53 50.03 -30.98
N ASP A 285 -13.39 51.35 -30.82
CA ASP A 285 -13.04 51.94 -29.54
C ASP A 285 -14.25 52.02 -28.59
N LYS A 286 -15.49 52.10 -29.10
CA LYS A 286 -16.73 51.87 -28.33
C LYS A 286 -16.87 50.41 -27.94
N LEU A 287 -16.42 49.45 -28.74
CA LEU A 287 -16.45 48.01 -28.41
C LEU A 287 -15.34 47.63 -27.42
N LYS A 288 -14.13 48.18 -27.57
CA LYS A 288 -13.07 48.11 -26.56
C LYS A 288 -13.53 48.77 -25.26
N ALA A 289 -14.02 50.00 -25.32
CA ALA A 289 -14.56 50.68 -24.14
C ALA A 289 -15.79 49.97 -23.57
N PHE A 290 -16.58 49.24 -24.37
CA PHE A 290 -17.64 48.37 -23.87
C PHE A 290 -17.06 47.17 -23.12
N TYR A 291 -16.14 46.40 -23.71
CA TYR A 291 -15.52 45.26 -23.04
C TYR A 291 -14.62 45.63 -21.86
N GLU A 292 -13.90 46.76 -21.92
CA GLU A 292 -13.18 47.32 -20.77
C GLU A 292 -14.14 47.81 -19.71
N LYS A 293 -15.27 48.43 -20.07
CA LYS A 293 -16.33 48.82 -19.13
C LYS A 293 -17.13 47.62 -18.62
N GLU A 294 -17.19 46.50 -19.33
CA GLU A 294 -17.87 45.26 -18.93
C GLU A 294 -16.94 44.40 -18.07
N LEU A 295 -15.63 44.37 -18.36
CA LEU A 295 -14.59 43.83 -17.47
C LEU A 295 -14.42 44.70 -16.23
N ALA A 296 -14.47 46.03 -16.34
CA ALA A 296 -14.46 46.94 -15.20
C ALA A 296 -15.80 46.91 -14.45
N ALA A 297 -16.94 46.75 -15.12
CA ALA A 297 -18.23 46.51 -14.45
C ALA A 297 -18.24 45.15 -13.76
N SER A 298 -17.63 44.11 -14.33
CA SER A 298 -17.53 42.78 -13.71
C SER A 298 -16.54 42.75 -12.56
N ARG A 299 -15.37 43.42 -12.70
CA ARG A 299 -14.41 43.63 -11.62
C ARG A 299 -15.02 44.47 -10.50
N THR A 300 -15.68 45.59 -10.81
CA THR A 300 -16.40 46.37 -9.81
C THR A 300 -17.67 45.69 -9.31
N LEU A 301 -18.32 44.77 -10.02
CA LEU A 301 -19.38 43.93 -9.45
C LEU A 301 -18.78 42.93 -8.46
N GLN A 302 -17.63 42.34 -8.80
CA GLN A 302 -16.92 41.40 -7.93
C GLN A 302 -16.30 42.10 -6.72
N GLU A 303 -15.78 43.31 -6.88
CA GLU A 303 -15.24 44.15 -5.81
C GLU A 303 -16.36 44.77 -4.98
N ASN A 304 -17.44 45.29 -5.57
CA ASN A 304 -18.63 45.71 -4.81
C ASN A 304 -19.30 44.51 -4.14
N SER A 305 -19.23 43.29 -4.68
CA SER A 305 -19.72 42.07 -4.02
C SER A 305 -18.81 41.66 -2.86
N LYS A 306 -17.48 41.65 -3.06
CA LYS A 306 -16.48 41.44 -1.99
C LYS A 306 -16.58 42.51 -0.91
N GLU A 307 -16.79 43.78 -1.27
CA GLU A 307 -16.88 44.92 -0.36
C GLU A 307 -18.27 45.01 0.29
N PHE A 308 -19.35 44.59 -0.37
CA PHE A 308 -20.66 44.40 0.25
C PHE A 308 -20.62 43.25 1.24
N GLN A 309 -19.99 42.12 0.90
CA GLN A 309 -19.73 41.04 1.84
C GLN A 309 -18.82 41.51 2.99
N LEU A 310 -17.76 42.28 2.72
CA LEU A 310 -16.89 42.84 3.76
C LEU A 310 -17.64 43.82 4.67
N LYS A 311 -18.51 44.66 4.11
CA LYS A 311 -19.40 45.58 4.85
C LYS A 311 -20.51 44.82 5.59
N GLU A 312 -20.98 43.68 5.10
CA GLU A 312 -21.86 42.78 5.85
C GLU A 312 -21.10 42.06 6.97
N TRP A 313 -19.86 41.62 6.75
CA TRP A 313 -19.02 41.01 7.78
C TRP A 313 -18.62 42.03 8.84
N GLU A 314 -18.25 43.26 8.47
CA GLU A 314 -18.11 44.38 9.40
C GLU A 314 -19.42 44.65 10.15
N LYS A 315 -20.57 44.65 9.48
CA LYS A 315 -21.87 44.86 10.15
C LYS A 315 -22.20 43.71 11.09
N ARG A 316 -21.90 42.47 10.75
CA ARG A 316 -22.06 41.29 11.63
C ARG A 316 -21.08 41.34 12.79
N GLU A 317 -19.82 41.70 12.58
CA GLU A 317 -18.85 41.91 13.66
C GLU A 317 -19.29 43.06 14.57
N LYS A 318 -19.64 44.22 14.02
CA LYS A 318 -20.14 45.38 14.78
C LYS A 318 -21.42 45.04 15.53
N ALA A 319 -22.35 44.28 14.93
CA ALA A 319 -23.56 43.79 15.59
C ALA A 319 -23.26 42.80 16.73
N LEU A 320 -22.40 41.79 16.48
CA LEU A 320 -21.91 40.84 17.50
C LEU A 320 -21.18 41.55 18.63
N LYS A 321 -20.42 42.60 18.33
CA LYS A 321 -19.67 43.43 19.29
C LYS A 321 -20.61 44.34 20.09
N THR A 322 -21.67 44.88 19.48
CA THR A 322 -22.72 45.59 20.22
C THR A 322 -23.57 44.65 21.06
N GLU A 323 -23.86 43.43 20.59
CA GLU A 323 -24.59 42.42 21.34
C GLU A 323 -23.75 41.87 22.49
N TRP A 324 -22.46 41.61 22.27
CA TRP A 324 -21.50 41.28 23.33
C TRP A 324 -21.44 42.38 24.38
N ASN A 325 -21.26 43.64 23.97
CA ASN A 325 -21.27 44.78 24.89
C ASN A 325 -22.64 44.98 25.59
N ARG A 326 -23.75 44.52 24.99
CA ARG A 326 -25.09 44.53 25.60
C ARG A 326 -25.25 43.41 26.61
N GLN A 327 -24.76 42.21 26.33
CA GLN A 327 -24.72 41.08 27.26
C GLN A 327 -23.77 41.41 28.43
N GLU A 328 -22.59 41.96 28.16
CA GLU A 328 -21.63 42.42 29.17
C GLU A 328 -22.23 43.51 30.07
N ARG A 329 -23.02 44.45 29.51
CA ARG A 329 -23.83 45.39 30.31
C ARG A 329 -24.88 44.66 31.13
N ILE A 330 -25.69 43.78 30.56
CA ILE A 330 -26.72 43.03 31.29
C ILE A 330 -26.11 42.20 32.43
N PHE A 331 -24.93 41.60 32.22
CA PHE A 331 -24.20 40.92 33.29
C PHE A 331 -23.65 41.88 34.34
N LYS A 332 -23.12 43.05 33.96
CA LYS A 332 -22.70 44.10 34.91
C LYS A 332 -23.87 44.66 35.70
N ASP A 333 -24.97 44.99 35.05
CA ASP A 333 -26.20 45.48 35.64
C ASP A 333 -26.78 44.43 36.61
N ARG A 334 -26.79 43.14 36.22
CA ARG A 334 -27.22 42.03 37.09
C ARG A 334 -26.25 41.77 38.25
N ILE A 335 -24.94 41.95 38.06
CA ILE A 335 -23.95 41.89 39.14
C ILE A 335 -24.17 43.06 40.10
N SER A 336 -24.43 44.27 39.62
CA SER A 336 -24.78 45.43 40.45
C SER A 336 -26.12 45.23 41.17
N GLU A 337 -27.12 44.64 40.52
CA GLU A 337 -28.41 44.30 41.13
C GLU A 337 -28.23 43.26 42.26
N LEU A 338 -27.43 42.21 42.03
CA LEU A 338 -27.11 41.20 43.04
C LEU A 338 -26.26 41.78 44.19
N LEU A 339 -25.30 42.66 43.91
CA LEU A 339 -24.52 43.37 44.92
C LEU A 339 -25.39 44.31 45.76
N ASN A 340 -26.36 44.99 45.15
CA ASN A 340 -27.35 45.81 45.87
C ASN A 340 -28.26 44.93 46.73
N GLN A 341 -28.80 43.83 46.19
CA GLN A 341 -29.60 42.86 46.96
C GLN A 341 -28.82 42.25 48.14
N LEU A 342 -27.51 42.05 47.97
CA LEU A 342 -26.64 41.54 49.04
C LEU A 342 -26.33 42.62 50.08
N SER A 343 -26.09 43.87 49.67
CA SER A 343 -26.00 45.06 50.55
C SER A 343 -27.30 45.27 51.34
N ASP A 344 -28.46 45.18 50.69
CA ASP A 344 -29.77 45.35 51.32
C ASP A 344 -30.05 44.18 52.27
N GLY A 345 -29.63 42.96 51.92
CA GLY A 345 -29.62 41.79 52.80
C GLY A 345 -28.70 41.94 54.02
N GLU A 346 -27.51 42.52 53.85
CA GLU A 346 -26.58 42.84 54.94
C GLU A 346 -27.13 43.95 55.84
N GLN A 347 -27.77 44.99 55.28
CA GLN A 347 -28.47 46.02 56.04
C GLN A 347 -29.66 45.44 56.80
N HIS A 348 -30.47 44.57 56.18
CA HIS A 348 -31.55 43.86 56.86
C HIS A 348 -31.04 42.92 57.96
N MET A 349 -29.94 42.19 57.75
CA MET A 349 -29.28 41.43 58.81
C MET A 349 -28.76 42.33 59.93
N SER A 350 -28.21 43.50 59.61
CA SER A 350 -27.73 44.47 60.60
C SER A 350 -28.89 45.02 61.44
N ILE A 351 -30.00 45.40 60.80
CA ILE A 351 -31.24 45.83 61.46
C ILE A 351 -31.79 44.71 62.34
N LEU A 352 -31.95 43.49 61.81
CA LEU A 352 -32.41 42.32 62.58
C LEU A 352 -31.48 42.02 63.76
N LYS A 353 -30.16 42.17 63.60
CA LYS A 353 -29.18 41.97 64.67
C LYS A 353 -29.26 43.06 65.74
N THR A 354 -29.48 44.32 65.37
CA THR A 354 -29.76 45.38 66.36
C THR A 354 -31.09 45.15 67.09
N GLN A 355 -32.14 44.68 66.40
CA GLN A 355 -33.42 44.31 67.01
C GLN A 355 -33.28 43.09 67.94
N LEU A 356 -32.46 42.10 67.58
CA LEU A 356 -32.19 40.91 68.39
C LEU A 356 -31.41 41.29 69.65
N ASN A 357 -30.35 42.10 69.53
CA ASN A 357 -29.65 42.68 70.68
C ASN A 357 -30.58 43.53 71.58
N GLU A 358 -31.50 44.30 71.00
CA GLU A 358 -32.51 45.06 71.76
C GLU A 358 -33.49 44.13 72.48
N LEU A 359 -33.86 43.01 71.88
CA LEU A 359 -34.74 42.01 72.49
C LEU A 359 -34.02 41.21 73.59
N GLU A 360 -32.76 40.86 73.40
CA GLU A 360 -31.90 40.25 74.43
C GLU A 360 -31.74 41.19 75.62
N SER A 361 -31.42 42.47 75.41
CA SER A 361 -31.33 43.45 76.49
C SER A 361 -32.67 43.66 77.23
N LYS A 362 -33.80 43.61 76.52
CA LYS A 362 -35.14 43.62 77.13
C LYS A 362 -35.46 42.32 77.87
N LEU A 363 -34.93 41.18 77.43
CA LEU A 363 -35.09 39.88 78.09
C LEU A 363 -34.25 39.82 79.37
N GLU A 364 -32.99 40.23 79.32
CA GLU A 364 -32.06 40.34 80.46
C GLU A 364 -32.61 41.32 81.52
N GLY A 365 -33.16 42.46 81.08
CA GLY A 365 -33.93 43.36 81.96
C GLY A 365 -35.17 42.71 82.59
N LYS A 366 -35.85 41.80 81.89
CA LYS A 366 -37.00 41.05 82.42
C LYS A 366 -36.60 39.87 83.30
N GLU A 367 -35.43 39.28 83.14
CA GLU A 367 -34.83 38.39 84.14
C GLU A 367 -34.40 39.17 85.39
N GLY A 368 -33.90 40.41 85.23
CA GLY A 368 -33.69 41.35 86.33
C GLY A 368 -34.98 41.66 87.10
N ASP A 369 -36.07 41.96 86.41
CA ASP A 369 -37.40 42.13 87.05
C ASP A 369 -37.86 40.83 87.73
N SER A 370 -37.74 39.69 87.05
CA SER A 370 -38.21 38.38 87.53
C SER A 370 -37.45 37.91 88.78
N THR A 371 -36.13 38.09 88.81
CA THR A 371 -35.29 37.76 89.98
C THR A 371 -35.57 38.68 91.17
N ASN A 372 -35.83 39.98 90.93
CA ASN A 372 -36.31 40.89 91.97
C ASN A 372 -37.71 40.50 92.48
N LEU A 373 -38.63 40.11 91.59
CA LEU A 373 -39.98 39.67 91.98
C LEU A 373 -39.96 38.35 92.77
N ALA A 374 -39.10 37.40 92.38
CA ALA A 374 -38.86 36.16 93.11
C ALA A 374 -38.27 36.43 94.50
N LYS A 375 -37.36 37.40 94.61
CA LYS A 375 -36.79 37.84 95.89
C LYS A 375 -37.85 38.49 96.80
N GLN A 376 -38.69 39.37 96.25
CA GLN A 376 -39.82 39.97 96.99
C GLN A 376 -40.85 38.90 97.43
N LEU A 377 -41.11 37.88 96.61
CA LEU A 377 -41.96 36.74 96.98
C LEU A 377 -41.37 35.90 98.11
N GLU A 378 -40.05 35.71 98.14
CA GLU A 378 -39.38 34.95 99.21
C GLU A 378 -39.24 35.78 100.50
N GLU A 379 -39.03 37.10 100.40
CA GLU A 379 -39.11 38.04 101.53
C GLU A 379 -40.53 38.07 102.12
N ALA A 380 -41.57 38.18 101.28
CA ALA A 380 -42.97 38.09 101.71
C ALA A 380 -43.34 36.71 102.30
N ARG A 381 -42.73 35.62 101.83
CA ARG A 381 -42.86 34.29 102.46
C ARG A 381 -42.18 34.23 103.83
N GLN A 382 -41.01 34.85 103.99
CA GLN A 382 -40.36 34.93 105.29
C GLN A 382 -41.14 35.80 106.27
N GLU A 383 -41.77 36.90 105.81
CA GLU A 383 -42.69 37.68 106.64
C GLU A 383 -43.99 36.93 106.95
N GLY A 384 -44.58 36.21 105.99
CA GLY A 384 -45.70 35.29 106.23
C GLY A 384 -45.35 34.17 107.22
N SER A 385 -44.10 33.68 107.20
CA SER A 385 -43.58 32.69 108.16
C SER A 385 -43.37 33.27 109.56
N LYS A 386 -42.86 34.51 109.67
CA LYS A 386 -42.80 35.26 110.94
C LYS A 386 -44.20 35.53 111.48
N ALA A 387 -45.12 36.01 110.64
CA ALA A 387 -46.51 36.24 110.98
C ALA A 387 -47.22 34.95 111.43
N LEU A 388 -46.95 33.80 110.80
CA LEU A 388 -47.47 32.48 111.24
C LEU A 388 -46.87 32.01 112.57
N LYS A 389 -45.61 32.36 112.89
CA LYS A 389 -45.04 32.10 114.23
C LYS A 389 -45.73 32.96 115.28
N SER A 390 -45.86 34.27 115.03
CA SER A 390 -46.61 35.15 115.93
C SER A 390 -48.09 34.79 116.02
N LEU A 391 -48.70 34.26 114.95
CA LEU A 391 -50.07 33.75 114.98
C LEU A 391 -50.16 32.53 115.93
N ARG A 392 -49.22 31.57 115.84
CA ARG A 392 -49.16 30.44 116.79
C ARG A 392 -48.86 30.86 118.22
N GLU A 393 -48.07 31.91 118.42
CA GLU A 393 -47.86 32.52 119.74
C GLU A 393 -49.16 33.16 120.25
N THR A 394 -49.94 33.82 119.39
CA THR A 394 -51.28 34.31 119.76
C THR A 394 -52.30 33.19 119.93
N GLU A 395 -52.22 32.05 119.23
CA GLU A 395 -53.07 30.87 119.44
C GLU A 395 -52.71 30.14 120.73
N SER A 396 -51.42 30.09 121.09
CA SER A 396 -50.94 29.63 122.40
C SER A 396 -51.45 30.53 123.51
N ASN A 397 -51.30 31.85 123.37
CA ASN A 397 -51.85 32.82 124.31
C ASN A 397 -53.40 32.80 124.35
N LEU A 398 -54.08 32.48 123.24
CA LEU A 398 -55.54 32.33 123.17
C LEU A 398 -56.02 31.02 123.80
N THR A 399 -55.25 29.93 123.73
CA THR A 399 -55.58 28.67 124.41
C THR A 399 -55.30 28.76 125.92
N VAL A 400 -54.22 29.45 126.33
CA VAL A 400 -54.02 29.88 127.72
C VAL A 400 -55.16 30.81 128.18
N SER A 401 -55.57 31.78 127.36
CA SER A 401 -56.69 32.67 127.67
C SER A 401 -58.03 31.95 127.73
N LYS A 402 -58.28 30.92 126.90
CA LYS A 402 -59.52 30.13 126.96
C LYS A 402 -59.60 29.30 128.23
N LYS A 403 -58.52 28.61 128.62
CA LYS A 403 -58.46 27.94 129.94
C LYS A 403 -58.66 28.93 131.09
N ARG A 404 -58.09 30.12 130.98
CA ARG A 404 -58.26 31.19 131.98
C ARG A 404 -59.69 31.76 132.00
N CYS A 405 -60.43 31.74 130.89
CA CYS A 405 -61.86 32.07 130.88
C CYS A 405 -62.72 30.97 131.53
N GLU A 406 -62.45 29.69 131.21
CA GLU A 406 -63.15 28.54 131.81
C GLU A 406 -62.96 28.48 133.35
N GLU A 407 -61.82 28.96 133.86
CA GLU A 407 -61.54 29.09 135.30
C GLU A 407 -62.05 30.42 135.91
N GLN A 408 -62.48 31.41 135.12
CA GLN A 408 -63.04 32.68 135.62
C GLN A 408 -64.58 32.74 135.64
N GLU A 409 -65.28 31.87 134.92
CA GLU A 409 -66.75 31.74 135.05
C GLU A 409 -67.20 31.21 136.43
N ALA A 410 -66.30 30.56 137.18
CA ALA A 410 -66.54 30.15 138.56
C ALA A 410 -66.53 31.32 139.57
N GLU A 411 -65.80 32.41 139.28
CA GLU A 411 -65.55 33.51 140.23
C GLU A 411 -66.52 34.70 140.05
N ILE A 412 -67.10 34.88 138.86
CA ILE A 412 -68.05 35.96 138.54
C ILE A 412 -69.50 35.61 139.00
N ALA A 413 -69.64 34.62 139.89
CA ALA A 413 -70.91 34.18 140.45
C ALA A 413 -71.26 34.81 141.83
N ARG A 414 -70.41 35.68 142.41
CA ARG A 414 -70.70 36.37 143.69
C ARG A 414 -70.16 37.81 143.82
N GLN A 415 -71.03 38.69 144.32
CA GLN A 415 -70.76 39.88 145.14
C GLN A 415 -70.23 41.18 144.48
N SER A 416 -71.08 41.80 143.67
CA SER A 416 -71.27 43.27 143.60
C SER A 416 -72.63 43.54 142.92
N ASN A 417 -73.59 44.30 143.43
CA ASN A 417 -73.88 44.88 144.76
C ASN A 417 -75.36 44.51 145.08
N GLY A 418 -75.95 44.63 146.27
CA GLY A 418 -75.71 45.59 147.35
C GLY A 418 -76.63 46.82 147.22
N TYR A 419 -77.90 46.72 147.66
CA TYR A 419 -78.60 47.72 148.52
C TYR A 419 -80.14 47.56 148.57
N LYS A 420 -80.69 47.75 149.79
CA LYS A 420 -82.09 48.05 150.17
C LYS A 420 -83.12 46.91 149.97
N SER A 421 -83.79 46.32 150.98
CA SER A 421 -84.52 46.83 152.17
C SER A 421 -85.93 47.36 151.86
N ALA A 422 -87.03 46.96 152.52
CA ALA A 422 -87.22 46.05 153.67
C ALA A 422 -88.69 45.59 153.80
N SER A 423 -89.00 44.78 154.83
CA SER A 423 -90.33 44.59 155.45
C SER A 423 -91.37 43.78 154.64
N ILE A 424 -92.37 43.05 155.18
CA ILE A 424 -92.83 42.52 156.51
C ILE A 424 -94.11 41.68 156.15
N ASP A 425 -94.57 40.59 156.77
CA ASP A 425 -94.16 39.80 157.93
C ASP A 425 -94.79 38.37 157.89
N ILE A 426 -94.43 37.53 158.87
CA ILE A 426 -95.24 36.55 159.66
C ILE A 426 -96.58 36.03 159.05
N ALA A 427 -96.96 34.73 159.07
CA ALA A 427 -96.32 33.43 159.35
C ALA A 427 -97.37 32.28 159.12
N ILE A 428 -97.17 31.12 159.78
CA ILE A 428 -98.13 30.03 160.05
C ILE A 428 -98.40 29.01 158.91
N ALA A 429 -97.51 28.01 158.90
CA ALA A 429 -97.77 26.56 158.84
C ALA A 429 -99.15 26.02 158.35
N GLY A 430 -99.12 25.04 157.44
CA GLY A 430 -100.33 24.36 156.93
C GLY A 430 -100.06 23.06 156.16
N LEU A 431 -99.17 22.19 156.67
CA LEU A 431 -98.73 20.95 156.02
C LEU A 431 -99.89 19.96 155.79
N LYS A 432 -100.37 19.77 154.53
CA LYS A 432 -100.96 18.48 154.06
C LYS A 432 -101.31 18.39 152.56
N VAL A 433 -101.16 17.15 152.07
CA VAL A 433 -101.83 16.49 150.91
C VAL A 433 -101.53 17.02 149.49
N ALA A 434 -100.97 16.11 148.68
CA ALA A 434 -100.80 16.24 147.24
C ALA A 434 -102.14 16.17 146.48
N ASN A 435 -102.25 16.94 145.38
CA ASN A 435 -102.81 16.50 144.08
C ASN A 435 -102.89 17.68 143.09
N LEU A 436 -101.76 18.09 142.49
CA LEU A 436 -101.75 18.98 141.30
C LEU A 436 -100.43 18.87 140.50
N GLN A 437 -99.92 17.65 140.38
CA GLN A 437 -98.57 17.33 139.91
C GLN A 437 -98.43 17.29 138.37
N ILE A 438 -99.30 17.99 137.64
CA ILE A 438 -99.45 17.88 136.18
C ILE A 438 -99.15 19.21 135.48
N SER A 439 -99.74 20.33 135.90
CA SER A 439 -99.65 21.63 135.18
C SER A 439 -98.28 22.30 135.16
N LYS A 440 -97.26 21.77 135.84
CA LYS A 440 -95.90 22.35 135.84
C LYS A 440 -94.99 21.84 134.72
N LEU A 441 -95.37 20.78 133.99
CA LEU A 441 -94.54 20.21 132.91
C LEU A 441 -94.71 20.94 131.55
N ASP A 442 -95.91 21.46 131.24
CA ASP A 442 -96.13 22.19 129.99
C ASP A 442 -95.38 23.53 129.92
N ALA A 443 -95.21 24.21 131.06
CA ALA A 443 -94.44 25.45 131.15
C ALA A 443 -92.95 25.25 130.78
N THR A 444 -92.35 24.12 131.19
CA THR A 444 -90.97 23.78 130.82
C THR A 444 -90.84 23.38 129.34
N LYS A 445 -91.86 22.72 128.77
CA LYS A 445 -91.88 22.37 127.35
C LYS A 445 -91.87 23.61 126.45
N LEU A 446 -92.70 24.60 126.78
CA LEU A 446 -92.80 25.84 125.99
C LEU A 446 -91.46 26.61 125.91
N SER A 447 -90.67 26.59 126.99
CA SER A 447 -89.33 27.20 127.05
C SER A 447 -88.25 26.44 126.24
N GLN A 448 -88.48 25.17 125.92
CA GLN A 448 -87.60 24.39 125.05
C GLN A 448 -88.00 24.55 123.58
N GLU A 449 -89.28 24.77 123.27
CA GLU A 449 -89.72 25.06 121.91
C GLU A 449 -89.26 26.44 121.39
N THR A 450 -89.03 27.43 122.26
CA THR A 450 -88.46 28.73 121.85
C THR A 450 -86.97 28.63 121.51
N THR A 451 -86.16 28.00 122.38
CA THR A 451 -84.72 27.80 122.13
C THR A 451 -84.45 26.89 120.93
N ILE A 452 -85.30 25.88 120.68
CA ILE A 452 -85.23 25.06 119.45
C ILE A 452 -85.55 25.89 118.19
N LYS A 453 -86.40 26.92 118.27
CA LYS A 453 -86.65 27.84 117.13
C LYS A 453 -85.44 28.74 116.84
N GLU A 454 -84.77 29.26 117.87
CA GLU A 454 -83.56 30.07 117.71
C GLU A 454 -82.40 29.25 117.13
N LEU A 455 -82.20 28.02 117.60
CA LEU A 455 -81.22 27.10 117.00
C LEU A 455 -81.55 26.77 115.54
N LYS A 456 -82.83 26.59 115.18
CA LYS A 456 -83.24 26.41 113.77
C LYS A 456 -83.00 27.67 112.91
N ALA A 457 -83.20 28.87 113.45
CA ALA A 457 -82.88 30.12 112.76
C ALA A 457 -81.37 30.30 112.54
N ASN A 458 -80.53 29.87 113.49
CA ASN A 458 -79.08 29.85 113.32
C ASN A 458 -78.63 28.80 112.28
N ILE A 459 -79.29 27.64 112.21
CA ILE A 459 -79.02 26.63 111.18
C ILE A 459 -79.36 27.16 109.77
N THR A 460 -80.54 27.78 109.57
CA THR A 460 -80.89 28.36 108.26
C THR A 460 -80.02 29.56 107.90
N SER A 461 -79.59 30.36 108.88
CA SER A 461 -78.58 31.42 108.69
C SER A 461 -77.24 30.86 108.19
N LEU A 462 -76.73 29.79 108.81
CA LEU A 462 -75.50 29.12 108.39
C LEU A 462 -75.63 28.45 107.03
N GLN A 463 -76.77 27.81 106.72
CA GLN A 463 -77.06 27.28 105.38
C GLN A 463 -77.09 28.41 104.33
N SER A 464 -77.67 29.58 104.64
CA SER A 464 -77.64 30.73 103.71
C SER A 464 -76.22 31.25 103.42
N LYS A 465 -75.29 31.10 104.38
CA LYS A 465 -73.87 31.40 104.18
C LYS A 465 -73.15 30.31 103.39
N LEU A 466 -73.44 29.03 103.65
CA LEU A 466 -72.88 27.92 102.89
C LEU A 466 -73.26 28.01 101.41
N ASN A 467 -74.56 28.19 101.12
CA ASN A 467 -75.05 28.36 99.75
C ASN A 467 -74.46 29.59 99.04
N LYS A 468 -74.06 30.64 99.78
CA LYS A 468 -73.32 31.79 99.22
C LYS A 468 -71.87 31.43 98.89
N MET A 469 -71.15 30.78 99.80
CA MET A 469 -69.79 30.31 99.56
C MET A 469 -69.75 29.31 98.39
N GLU A 470 -70.74 28.44 98.29
CA GLU A 470 -70.92 27.52 97.15
C GLU A 470 -71.20 28.30 95.86
N SER A 471 -72.11 29.28 95.85
CA SER A 471 -72.33 30.15 94.68
C SER A 471 -71.09 30.94 94.25
N GLU A 472 -70.30 31.45 95.19
CA GLU A 472 -69.06 32.18 94.92
C GLU A 472 -67.96 31.24 94.38
N HIS A 473 -67.90 30.00 94.89
CA HIS A 473 -67.00 28.95 94.38
C HIS A 473 -67.42 28.48 92.97
N ASP A 474 -68.71 28.38 92.72
CA ASP A 474 -69.29 28.00 91.42
C ASP A 474 -69.05 29.10 90.37
N ASP A 475 -69.15 30.37 90.75
CA ASP A 475 -68.87 31.51 89.87
C ASP A 475 -67.35 31.74 89.67
N LEU A 476 -66.51 31.36 90.63
CA LEU A 476 -65.06 31.23 90.41
C LEU A 476 -64.75 30.06 89.47
N GLY A 477 -65.43 28.92 89.60
CA GLY A 477 -65.32 27.79 88.68
C GLY A 477 -65.70 28.15 87.24
N LYS A 478 -66.82 28.86 87.05
CA LYS A 478 -67.27 29.40 85.74
C LYS A 478 -66.29 30.42 85.17
N LYS A 479 -65.66 31.25 86.01
CA LYS A 479 -64.58 32.16 85.57
C LYS A 479 -63.33 31.40 85.15
N PHE A 480 -62.94 30.35 85.88
CA PHE A 480 -61.78 29.53 85.55
C PHE A 480 -62.00 28.78 84.23
N SER A 481 -63.14 28.10 84.05
CA SER A 481 -63.47 27.40 82.81
C SER A 481 -63.65 28.36 81.62
N SER A 482 -64.24 29.55 81.83
CA SER A 482 -64.25 30.63 80.84
C SER A 482 -62.84 31.04 80.42
N HIS A 483 -61.91 31.16 81.38
CA HIS A 483 -60.53 31.53 81.09
C HIS A 483 -59.78 30.41 80.34
N THR A 484 -60.00 29.14 80.71
CA THR A 484 -59.45 27.96 80.00
C THR A 484 -60.00 27.87 78.57
N VAL A 485 -61.31 28.04 78.37
CA VAL A 485 -61.88 28.06 77.00
C VAL A 485 -61.35 29.24 76.18
N GLN A 486 -61.02 30.38 76.81
CA GLN A 486 -60.33 31.50 76.13
C GLN A 486 -58.83 31.27 75.87
N THR A 487 -58.13 30.46 76.65
CA THR A 487 -56.76 30.04 76.31
C THR A 487 -56.78 28.98 75.20
N ASP A 488 -57.67 28.01 75.30
CA ASP A 488 -57.72 26.87 74.37
C ASP A 488 -58.20 27.31 72.98
N SER A 489 -59.15 28.25 72.90
CA SER A 489 -59.54 28.87 71.62
C SER A 489 -58.44 29.74 71.00
N LYS A 490 -57.61 30.41 71.81
CA LYS A 490 -56.41 31.11 71.32
C LYS A 490 -55.33 30.15 70.86
N ILE A 491 -55.14 29.03 71.55
CA ILE A 491 -54.21 27.96 71.15
C ILE A 491 -54.68 27.33 69.84
N MET A 492 -55.98 27.02 69.68
CA MET A 492 -56.55 26.57 68.41
C MET A 492 -56.35 27.59 67.28
N HIS A 493 -56.57 28.89 67.54
CA HIS A 493 -56.34 29.92 66.52
C HIS A 493 -54.86 29.98 66.11
N LEU A 494 -53.93 29.93 67.05
CA LEU A 494 -52.50 29.90 66.76
C LEU A 494 -52.08 28.61 66.03
N GLN A 495 -52.67 27.46 66.37
CA GLN A 495 -52.46 26.20 65.66
C GLN A 495 -53.00 26.26 64.22
N GLN A 496 -54.17 26.87 64.01
CA GLN A 496 -54.72 27.08 62.66
C GLN A 496 -53.90 28.09 61.84
N GLU A 497 -53.39 29.16 62.45
CA GLU A 497 -52.51 30.11 61.77
C GLU A 497 -51.15 29.47 61.43
N ILE A 498 -50.61 28.62 62.31
CA ILE A 498 -49.40 27.83 62.04
C ILE A 498 -49.64 26.80 60.93
N GLU A 499 -50.75 26.05 60.94
CA GLU A 499 -51.10 25.14 59.83
C GLU A 499 -51.28 25.88 58.51
N LYS A 500 -51.91 27.06 58.54
CA LYS A 500 -52.09 27.92 57.37
C LYS A 500 -50.74 28.40 56.83
N LEU A 501 -49.85 28.91 57.68
CA LEU A 501 -48.49 29.33 57.30
C LEU A 501 -47.62 28.16 56.81
N LEU A 502 -47.79 26.96 57.37
CA LEU A 502 -47.13 25.75 56.87
C LEU A 502 -47.64 25.37 55.47
N ARG A 503 -48.96 25.39 55.25
CA ARG A 503 -49.53 25.16 53.92
C ARG A 503 -49.12 26.25 52.93
N GLU A 504 -49.13 27.53 53.31
CA GLU A 504 -48.66 28.63 52.46
C GLU A 504 -47.17 28.50 52.12
N LYS A 505 -46.34 28.00 53.06
CA LYS A 505 -44.94 27.64 52.80
C LYS A 505 -44.82 26.45 51.83
N GLU A 506 -45.56 25.37 52.02
CA GLU A 506 -45.57 24.23 51.09
C GLU A 506 -46.05 24.64 49.69
N ASP A 507 -47.06 25.51 49.60
CA ASP A 507 -47.59 26.05 48.34
C ASP A 507 -46.57 26.96 47.64
N LEU A 508 -45.79 27.74 48.40
CA LEU A 508 -44.67 28.55 47.88
C LEU A 508 -43.48 27.70 47.46
N GLU A 509 -43.07 26.70 48.25
CA GLU A 509 -42.01 25.75 47.87
C GLU A 509 -42.42 24.93 46.65
N SER A 510 -43.70 24.54 46.53
CA SER A 510 -44.26 23.87 45.35
C SER A 510 -44.22 24.78 44.10
N LYS A 511 -44.65 26.04 44.22
CA LYS A 511 -44.59 27.03 43.12
C LYS A 511 -43.15 27.32 42.69
N TYR A 512 -42.24 27.53 43.64
CA TYR A 512 -40.84 27.81 43.37
C TYR A 512 -40.13 26.61 42.72
N ASN A 513 -40.43 25.38 43.15
CA ASN A 513 -39.94 24.16 42.49
C ASN A 513 -40.55 23.97 41.08
N ALA A 514 -41.81 24.35 40.87
CA ALA A 514 -42.44 24.33 39.54
C ALA A 514 -41.85 25.39 38.60
N GLU A 515 -41.48 26.56 39.11
CA GLU A 515 -40.77 27.60 38.34
C GLU A 515 -39.32 27.22 38.06
N LEU A 516 -38.60 26.61 39.02
CA LEU A 516 -37.28 26.02 38.78
C LEU A 516 -37.31 24.92 37.71
N LYS A 517 -38.32 24.03 37.73
CA LYS A 517 -38.52 23.05 36.66
C LYS A 517 -38.80 23.72 35.32
N ARG A 518 -39.73 24.67 35.25
CA ARG A 518 -40.01 25.41 34.01
C ARG A 518 -38.81 26.19 33.48
N ALA A 519 -37.98 26.75 34.35
CA ALA A 519 -36.74 27.42 33.96
C ALA A 519 -35.71 26.41 33.42
N GLY A 520 -35.59 25.23 34.05
CA GLY A 520 -34.77 24.12 33.54
C GLY A 520 -35.27 23.58 32.20
N GLU A 521 -36.58 23.40 32.04
CA GLU A 521 -37.25 22.94 30.82
C GLU A 521 -37.12 23.97 29.68
N GLN A 522 -37.26 25.27 29.97
CA GLN A 522 -37.01 26.33 28.99
C GLN A 522 -35.53 26.45 28.63
N SER A 523 -34.62 26.31 29.60
CA SER A 523 -33.18 26.34 29.36
C SER A 523 -32.74 25.16 28.47
N THR A 524 -33.16 23.94 28.81
CA THR A 524 -32.84 22.73 28.03
C THR A 524 -33.55 22.70 26.66
N SER A 525 -34.77 23.22 26.55
CA SER A 525 -35.45 23.40 25.26
C SER A 525 -34.71 24.40 24.36
N LYS A 526 -34.24 25.53 24.92
CA LYS A 526 -33.44 26.53 24.20
C LYS A 526 -32.03 26.04 23.88
N GLU A 527 -31.42 25.24 24.75
CA GLU A 527 -30.15 24.56 24.47
C GLU A 527 -30.33 23.53 23.34
N PHE A 528 -31.43 22.77 23.34
CA PHE A 528 -31.75 21.83 22.28
C PHE A 528 -32.02 22.53 20.93
N SER A 529 -32.72 23.67 20.92
CA SER A 529 -32.91 24.44 19.69
C SER A 529 -31.59 25.02 19.17
N LEU A 530 -30.74 25.57 20.04
CA LEU A 530 -29.43 26.10 19.65
C LEU A 530 -28.45 25.00 19.20
N ARG A 531 -28.46 23.84 19.85
CA ARG A 531 -27.70 22.64 19.41
C ARG A 531 -28.17 22.20 18.04
N LYS A 532 -29.49 22.13 17.82
CA LYS A 532 -30.06 21.76 16.52
C LYS A 532 -29.74 22.79 15.43
N GLU A 533 -29.85 24.08 15.72
CA GLU A 533 -29.47 25.15 14.77
C GLU A 533 -27.98 25.07 14.41
N LEU A 534 -27.09 24.83 15.38
CA LEU A 534 -25.66 24.60 15.12
C LEU A 534 -25.42 23.33 14.30
N GLU A 535 -26.17 22.25 14.55
CA GLU A 535 -26.06 20.98 13.83
C GLU A 535 -26.59 21.10 12.40
N ASP A 536 -27.74 21.75 12.19
CA ASP A 536 -28.31 22.06 10.87
C ASP A 536 -27.39 23.01 10.07
N VAL A 537 -26.81 24.04 10.70
CA VAL A 537 -25.80 24.93 10.08
C VAL A 537 -24.53 24.17 9.74
N THR A 538 -24.02 23.32 10.64
CA THR A 538 -22.82 22.51 10.38
C THR A 538 -23.06 21.48 9.27
N ALA A 539 -24.22 20.84 9.26
CA ALA A 539 -24.62 19.90 8.20
C ALA A 539 -24.85 20.63 6.86
N LYS A 540 -25.37 21.86 6.87
CA LYS A 540 -25.44 22.69 5.67
C LYS A 540 -24.05 23.05 5.16
N LEU A 541 -23.17 23.58 6.01
CA LEU A 541 -21.81 23.95 5.63
C LEU A 541 -21.04 22.75 5.06
N LYS A 542 -21.18 21.55 5.66
CA LYS A 542 -20.59 20.30 5.13
C LYS A 542 -21.16 19.91 3.76
N ARG A 543 -22.47 20.07 3.51
CA ARG A 543 -23.06 19.80 2.19
C ARG A 543 -22.58 20.81 1.15
N ASP A 544 -22.58 22.09 1.49
CA ASP A 544 -22.16 23.16 0.58
C ASP A 544 -20.68 23.00 0.21
N HIS A 545 -19.79 22.71 1.18
CA HIS A 545 -18.37 22.50 0.91
C HIS A 545 -18.07 21.18 0.17
N SER A 546 -18.81 20.10 0.47
CA SER A 546 -18.74 18.85 -0.30
C SER A 546 -19.19 19.05 -1.75
N LYS A 547 -20.21 19.88 -1.97
CA LYS A 547 -20.67 20.26 -3.30
C LYS A 547 -19.65 21.14 -4.03
N GLU A 548 -19.04 22.14 -3.37
CA GLU A 548 -17.97 22.96 -3.96
C GLU A 548 -16.76 22.11 -4.38
N LEU A 549 -16.39 21.11 -3.58
CA LEU A 549 -15.34 20.14 -3.93
C LEU A 549 -15.71 19.30 -5.15
N GLU A 550 -16.92 18.75 -5.22
CA GLU A 550 -17.33 17.93 -6.37
C GLU A 550 -17.60 18.79 -7.63
N ASP A 551 -18.11 20.02 -7.49
CA ASP A 551 -18.25 21.01 -8.56
C ASP A 551 -16.87 21.54 -9.05
N MET A 552 -15.81 21.47 -8.24
CA MET A 552 -14.44 21.78 -8.65
C MET A 552 -13.78 20.57 -9.32
N LYS A 553 -13.94 19.37 -8.73
CA LYS A 553 -13.43 18.09 -9.24
C LYS A 553 -14.03 17.73 -10.60
N THR A 554 -15.33 17.96 -10.80
CA THR A 554 -15.98 17.79 -12.12
C THR A 554 -15.48 18.81 -13.14
N LYS A 555 -15.27 20.09 -12.78
CA LYS A 555 -14.66 21.08 -13.69
C LYS A 555 -13.22 20.73 -14.06
N LEU A 556 -12.42 20.27 -13.10
CA LEU A 556 -11.06 19.78 -13.36
C LEU A 556 -11.07 18.52 -14.24
N GLY A 557 -11.98 17.57 -13.97
CA GLY A 557 -12.18 16.37 -14.79
C GLY A 557 -12.61 16.68 -16.22
N ILE A 558 -13.56 17.60 -16.41
CA ILE A 558 -14.00 18.07 -17.73
C ILE A 558 -12.86 18.79 -18.45
N ASN A 559 -12.13 19.70 -17.80
CA ASN A 559 -10.99 20.38 -18.42
C ASN A 559 -9.86 19.41 -18.78
N HIS A 560 -9.57 18.42 -17.92
CA HIS A 560 -8.57 17.39 -18.21
C HIS A 560 -9.01 16.50 -19.37
N ASN A 561 -10.26 16.02 -19.37
CA ASN A 561 -10.80 15.19 -20.45
C ASN A 561 -10.87 15.95 -21.77
N ASN A 562 -11.25 17.24 -21.76
CA ASN A 562 -11.22 18.09 -22.95
C ASN A 562 -9.78 18.32 -23.44
N HIS A 563 -8.79 18.47 -22.54
CA HIS A 563 -7.39 18.59 -22.94
C HIS A 563 -6.84 17.28 -23.52
N VAL A 564 -7.21 16.13 -22.94
CA VAL A 564 -6.88 14.80 -23.48
C VAL A 564 -7.54 14.56 -24.84
N MET A 565 -8.82 14.92 -25.01
CA MET A 565 -9.50 14.81 -26.30
C MET A 565 -8.92 15.75 -27.35
N ASN A 566 -8.56 16.99 -26.99
CA ASN A 566 -7.89 17.90 -27.91
C ASN A 566 -6.50 17.38 -28.31
N LEU A 567 -5.70 16.85 -27.37
CA LEU A 567 -4.41 16.23 -27.68
C LEU A 567 -4.58 14.97 -28.54
N GLN A 568 -5.58 14.13 -28.26
CA GLN A 568 -5.91 12.96 -29.09
C GLN A 568 -6.33 13.36 -30.50
N GLN A 569 -7.13 14.42 -30.65
CA GLN A 569 -7.51 14.97 -31.95
C GLN A 569 -6.30 15.57 -32.68
N GLU A 570 -5.45 16.35 -32.01
CA GLU A 570 -4.20 16.86 -32.59
C GLU A 570 -3.26 15.72 -33.01
N PHE A 571 -3.12 14.66 -32.22
CA PHE A 571 -2.34 13.49 -32.62
C PHE A 571 -2.96 12.74 -33.80
N GLN A 572 -4.29 12.57 -33.82
CA GLN A 572 -5.02 11.91 -34.91
C GLN A 572 -4.91 12.71 -36.23
N ASP A 573 -5.07 14.04 -36.18
CA ASP A 573 -4.97 14.92 -37.33
C ASP A 573 -3.52 15.00 -37.85
N ASN A 574 -2.52 15.03 -36.95
CA ASN A 574 -1.11 14.90 -37.33
C ASN A 574 -0.80 13.54 -37.96
N LEU A 575 -1.37 12.44 -37.45
CA LEU A 575 -1.20 11.10 -38.03
C LEU A 575 -1.80 11.05 -39.44
N SER A 576 -3.05 11.51 -39.60
CA SER A 576 -3.73 11.56 -40.89
C SER A 576 -3.15 12.59 -41.87
N GLN A 577 -2.41 13.59 -41.39
CA GLN A 577 -1.54 14.40 -42.24
C GLN A 577 -0.29 13.61 -42.67
N LYS A 578 0.37 12.89 -41.76
CA LYS A 578 1.53 12.03 -42.06
C LYS A 578 1.21 10.94 -43.07
N GLU A 579 0.06 10.27 -42.91
CA GLU A 579 -0.45 9.27 -43.83
C GLU A 579 -0.70 9.87 -45.23
N ARG A 580 -1.26 11.09 -45.29
CA ARG A 580 -1.50 11.79 -46.56
C ARG A 580 -0.20 12.26 -47.23
N GLU A 581 0.74 12.79 -46.47
CA GLU A 581 2.09 13.14 -46.93
C GLU A 581 2.82 11.89 -47.46
N LEU A 582 2.73 10.75 -46.78
CA LEU A 582 3.30 9.48 -47.23
C LEU A 582 2.61 8.94 -48.49
N LEU A 583 1.28 9.04 -48.56
CA LEU A 583 0.52 8.62 -49.74
C LEU A 583 0.89 9.48 -50.96
N GLU A 584 0.88 10.80 -50.82
CA GLU A 584 1.22 11.75 -51.89
C GLU A 584 2.68 11.58 -52.35
N ASN A 585 3.63 11.39 -51.42
CA ASN A 585 5.01 11.04 -51.79
C ASN A 585 5.07 9.68 -52.52
N SER A 586 4.31 8.67 -52.10
CA SER A 586 4.28 7.37 -52.79
C SER A 586 3.65 7.44 -54.18
N GLU A 587 2.65 8.30 -54.39
CA GLU A 587 2.05 8.56 -55.71
C GLU A 587 3.01 9.33 -56.62
N GLN A 588 3.76 10.31 -56.08
CA GLN A 588 4.83 11.01 -56.81
C GLN A 588 5.98 10.06 -57.17
N GLU A 589 6.38 9.15 -56.28
CA GLU A 589 7.42 8.14 -56.55
C GLU A 589 6.94 7.12 -57.60
N LEU A 590 5.68 6.68 -57.53
CA LEU A 590 5.07 5.82 -58.54
C LEU A 590 4.94 6.51 -59.90
N GLU A 591 4.64 7.81 -59.95
CA GLU A 591 4.56 8.55 -61.21
C GLU A 591 5.96 8.86 -61.79
N ARG A 592 6.98 9.10 -60.95
CA ARG A 592 8.40 9.11 -61.37
C ARG A 592 8.81 7.77 -61.99
N LEU A 593 8.53 6.67 -61.31
CA LEU A 593 8.82 5.31 -61.80
C LEU A 593 8.01 4.96 -63.06
N ARG A 594 6.82 5.55 -63.27
CA ARG A 594 6.07 5.44 -64.52
C ARG A 594 6.70 6.26 -65.65
N ILE A 595 7.17 7.48 -65.37
CA ILE A 595 7.89 8.31 -66.34
C ILE A 595 9.19 7.60 -66.75
N GLU A 596 10.02 7.18 -65.79
CA GLU A 596 11.27 6.45 -66.04
C GLU A 596 11.00 5.13 -66.79
N LYS A 597 9.97 4.36 -66.41
CA LYS A 597 9.53 3.18 -67.16
C LYS A 597 9.12 3.52 -68.59
N ASN A 598 8.40 4.62 -68.81
CA ASN A 598 7.96 5.03 -70.14
C ASN A 598 9.13 5.57 -70.99
N GLU A 599 10.12 6.22 -70.38
CA GLU A 599 11.38 6.61 -71.01
C GLU A 599 12.21 5.38 -71.40
N VAL A 600 12.39 4.42 -70.49
CA VAL A 600 13.03 3.12 -70.79
C VAL A 600 12.26 2.34 -71.85
N ILE A 601 10.92 2.36 -71.86
CA ILE A 601 10.12 1.79 -72.95
C ILE A 601 10.37 2.54 -74.25
N ALA A 602 10.44 3.88 -74.25
CA ALA A 602 10.75 4.66 -75.44
C ALA A 602 12.19 4.43 -75.94
N GLU A 603 13.16 4.20 -75.06
CA GLU A 603 14.53 3.79 -75.41
C GLU A 603 14.57 2.37 -75.98
N PHE A 604 13.78 1.44 -75.44
CA PHE A 604 13.59 0.09 -75.97
C PHE A 604 12.82 0.09 -77.28
N GLU A 605 11.83 0.96 -77.48
CA GLU A 605 11.10 1.12 -78.74
C GLU A 605 11.97 1.79 -79.80
N ASN A 606 12.82 2.76 -79.42
CA ASN A 606 13.86 3.30 -80.30
C ASN A 606 14.91 2.24 -80.63
N HIS A 607 15.42 1.47 -79.67
CA HIS A 607 16.33 0.35 -79.95
C HIS A 607 15.68 -0.73 -80.80
N CYS A 608 14.40 -1.07 -80.57
CA CYS A 608 13.64 -1.99 -81.41
C CYS A 608 13.38 -1.40 -82.80
N SER A 609 13.18 -0.09 -82.94
CA SER A 609 13.06 0.60 -84.23
C SER A 609 14.39 0.57 -84.98
N ASP A 610 15.49 0.87 -84.31
CA ASP A 610 16.85 0.81 -84.85
C ASP A 610 17.27 -0.61 -85.22
N LEU A 611 16.95 -1.58 -84.36
CA LEU A 611 17.12 -3.02 -84.65
C LEU A 611 16.19 -3.47 -85.75
N LYS A 612 14.98 -2.91 -85.90
CA LYS A 612 14.04 -3.22 -87.00
C LYS A 612 14.41 -2.53 -88.31
N ASN A 613 15.13 -1.41 -88.27
CA ASN A 613 15.73 -0.75 -89.42
C ASN A 613 17.02 -1.47 -89.86
N LYS A 614 17.85 -1.91 -88.90
CA LYS A 614 19.03 -2.77 -89.15
C LYS A 614 18.60 -4.14 -89.64
N LEU A 615 17.55 -4.71 -89.04
CA LEU A 615 16.89 -5.94 -89.49
C LEU A 615 16.33 -5.70 -90.87
N ARG A 616 15.60 -4.60 -91.17
CA ARG A 616 15.18 -4.29 -92.54
C ARG A 616 16.32 -4.22 -93.55
N SER A 617 17.41 -3.52 -93.26
CA SER A 617 18.58 -3.53 -94.15
C SER A 617 19.23 -4.91 -94.27
N SER A 618 19.09 -5.75 -93.25
CA SER A 618 19.49 -7.16 -93.28
C SER A 618 18.45 -8.06 -93.94
N GLU A 619 17.17 -7.68 -94.00
CA GLU A 619 16.04 -8.35 -94.66
C GLU A 619 16.01 -7.98 -96.15
N ASP A 620 16.46 -6.78 -96.54
CA ASP A 620 16.68 -6.40 -97.94
C ASP A 620 17.90 -7.17 -98.49
N GLU A 621 18.98 -7.28 -97.69
CA GLU A 621 20.17 -8.08 -98.02
C GLU A 621 19.90 -9.59 -97.90
N VAL A 622 19.06 -10.02 -96.95
CA VAL A 622 18.59 -11.40 -96.86
C VAL A 622 17.55 -11.68 -97.93
N GLU A 623 16.73 -10.75 -98.44
CA GLU A 623 15.88 -10.99 -99.62
C GLU A 623 16.75 -11.11 -100.88
N ARG A 624 17.89 -10.39 -100.93
CA ARG A 624 18.92 -10.56 -101.96
C ARG A 624 19.63 -11.91 -101.88
N LEU A 625 19.83 -12.46 -100.68
CA LEU A 625 20.43 -13.78 -100.45
C LEU A 625 19.40 -14.93 -100.49
N GLU A 626 18.14 -14.69 -100.15
CA GLU A 626 17.01 -15.61 -100.26
C GLU A 626 16.60 -15.76 -101.72
N LYS A 627 16.72 -14.72 -102.57
CA LYS A 627 16.68 -14.91 -104.03
C LYS A 627 17.85 -15.77 -104.56
N LEU A 628 18.86 -16.06 -103.73
CA LEU A 628 19.95 -17.00 -104.02
C LEU A 628 19.77 -18.37 -103.34
N VAL A 629 19.01 -18.44 -102.23
CA VAL A 629 18.83 -19.63 -101.37
C VAL A 629 17.45 -20.28 -101.54
N HIS A 630 16.45 -19.56 -102.06
CA HIS A 630 15.14 -20.09 -102.47
C HIS A 630 15.26 -21.05 -103.67
N ASP A 631 16.31 -20.88 -104.47
CA ASP A 631 16.73 -21.83 -105.51
C ASP A 631 17.42 -23.09 -104.96
N SER A 632 17.84 -23.11 -103.67
CA SER A 632 18.60 -24.24 -103.08
C SER A 632 17.90 -24.98 -101.94
N GLU A 633 17.18 -24.32 -101.03
CA GLU A 633 16.80 -24.92 -99.73
C GLU A 633 15.29 -24.97 -99.48
N LYS A 634 14.65 -26.01 -100.02
CA LYS A 634 13.33 -26.47 -99.57
C LYS A 634 13.39 -27.20 -98.22
N GLY A 635 13.67 -26.41 -97.18
CA GLY A 635 13.13 -26.57 -95.83
C GLY A 635 13.95 -27.36 -94.82
N LEU A 636 13.76 -26.99 -93.55
CA LEU A 636 13.48 -27.91 -92.44
C LEU A 636 12.87 -27.10 -91.27
N GLY A 637 11.88 -27.65 -90.57
CA GLY A 637 11.21 -26.99 -89.45
C GLY A 637 11.61 -27.61 -88.10
N SER A 638 12.13 -26.80 -87.18
CA SER A 638 12.52 -27.28 -85.82
C SER A 638 12.31 -26.24 -84.69
N ALA A 639 11.44 -25.24 -84.90
CA ALA A 639 11.25 -24.15 -83.93
C ALA A 639 10.08 -24.35 -82.94
N SER A 640 9.12 -25.24 -83.22
CA SER A 640 7.85 -25.30 -82.48
C SER A 640 7.96 -25.84 -81.05
N SER A 641 8.85 -26.81 -80.81
CA SER A 641 8.88 -27.59 -79.55
C SER A 641 9.30 -26.76 -78.32
N HIS A 642 10.16 -25.75 -78.52
CA HIS A 642 10.76 -24.99 -77.42
C HIS A 642 9.82 -23.89 -76.86
N ILE A 643 8.78 -23.52 -77.61
CA ILE A 643 7.83 -22.48 -77.21
C ILE A 643 6.81 -23.00 -76.19
N ASP A 644 6.43 -24.28 -76.28
CA ASP A 644 5.37 -24.84 -75.44
C ASP A 644 5.88 -25.32 -74.07
N SER A 645 7.16 -25.69 -73.94
CA SER A 645 7.80 -25.92 -72.63
C SER A 645 7.86 -24.64 -71.80
N LEU A 646 8.22 -23.51 -72.41
CA LEU A 646 8.29 -22.21 -71.75
C LEU A 646 6.91 -21.72 -71.29
N LYS A 647 5.85 -21.93 -72.09
CA LYS A 647 4.46 -21.67 -71.64
C LYS A 647 4.06 -22.52 -70.43
N THR A 648 4.53 -23.76 -70.37
CA THR A 648 4.20 -24.68 -69.26
C THR A 648 4.82 -24.22 -67.95
N ALA A 649 6.12 -23.85 -67.96
CA ALA A 649 6.81 -23.30 -66.78
C ALA A 649 6.20 -21.96 -66.31
N LEU A 650 5.75 -21.10 -67.24
CA LEU A 650 5.05 -19.85 -66.93
C LEU A 650 3.68 -20.08 -66.27
N SER A 651 3.05 -21.23 -66.52
CA SER A 651 1.79 -21.60 -65.84
C SER A 651 2.03 -22.02 -64.39
N GLN A 652 3.04 -22.87 -64.15
CA GLN A 652 3.34 -23.43 -62.84
C GLN A 652 3.77 -22.35 -61.84
N THR A 653 4.73 -21.51 -62.21
CA THR A 653 5.19 -20.37 -61.39
C THR A 653 4.07 -19.38 -61.04
N LYS A 654 3.06 -19.22 -61.90
CA LYS A 654 1.90 -18.37 -61.65
C LYS A 654 0.89 -19.00 -60.67
N GLU A 655 0.81 -20.32 -60.63
CA GLU A 655 -0.05 -21.09 -59.71
C GLU A 655 0.57 -21.15 -58.30
N GLU A 656 1.89 -21.33 -58.22
CA GLU A 656 2.68 -21.21 -56.98
C GLU A 656 2.59 -19.80 -56.37
N LEU A 657 2.63 -18.75 -57.20
CA LEU A 657 2.43 -17.36 -56.77
C LEU A 657 1.01 -17.07 -56.25
N GLN A 658 -0.01 -17.78 -56.73
CA GLN A 658 -1.36 -17.68 -56.17
C GLN A 658 -1.46 -18.41 -54.83
N LYS A 659 -0.89 -19.62 -54.72
CA LYS A 659 -0.90 -20.40 -53.47
C LYS A 659 -0.18 -19.68 -52.34
N THR A 660 1.05 -19.20 -52.58
CA THR A 660 1.80 -18.41 -51.58
C THR A 660 1.04 -17.15 -51.15
N LYS A 661 0.25 -16.55 -52.04
CA LYS A 661 -0.62 -15.40 -51.69
C LYS A 661 -1.83 -15.79 -50.85
N THR A 662 -2.45 -16.95 -51.07
CA THR A 662 -3.52 -17.45 -50.18
C THR A 662 -2.98 -17.87 -48.82
N ASP A 663 -1.79 -18.49 -48.78
CA ASP A 663 -1.15 -18.93 -47.55
C ASP A 663 -0.74 -17.72 -46.67
N LEU A 664 -0.24 -16.65 -47.30
CA LEU A 664 0.01 -15.36 -46.64
C LEU A 664 -1.28 -14.73 -46.09
N GLN A 665 -2.35 -14.68 -46.89
CA GLN A 665 -3.62 -14.10 -46.45
C GLN A 665 -4.29 -14.93 -45.34
N GLU A 666 -4.07 -16.25 -45.28
CA GLU A 666 -4.44 -17.05 -44.12
C GLU A 666 -3.59 -16.74 -42.89
N ALA A 667 -2.28 -16.47 -43.03
CA ALA A 667 -1.41 -16.09 -41.93
C ALA A 667 -1.82 -14.72 -41.34
N GLU A 668 -2.11 -13.73 -42.17
CA GLU A 668 -2.67 -12.42 -41.76
C GLU A 668 -3.99 -12.60 -40.98
N ASN A 669 -4.91 -13.43 -41.48
CA ASN A 669 -6.19 -13.73 -40.81
C ASN A 669 -6.03 -14.52 -39.49
N LYS A 670 -4.94 -15.26 -39.31
CA LYS A 670 -4.61 -15.94 -38.04
C LYS A 670 -4.00 -14.94 -37.05
N TYR A 671 -3.02 -14.14 -37.50
CA TYR A 671 -2.41 -13.06 -36.70
C TYR A 671 -3.44 -12.05 -36.20
N ALA A 672 -4.37 -11.61 -37.06
CA ALA A 672 -5.45 -10.71 -36.68
C ALA A 672 -6.32 -11.29 -35.54
N LYS A 673 -6.63 -12.59 -35.57
CA LYS A 673 -7.41 -13.25 -34.50
C LYS A 673 -6.61 -13.35 -33.19
N SER A 674 -5.33 -13.68 -33.26
CA SER A 674 -4.47 -13.72 -32.07
C SER A 674 -4.29 -12.34 -31.44
N MET A 675 -4.21 -11.26 -32.23
CA MET A 675 -4.28 -9.88 -31.73
C MET A 675 -5.64 -9.58 -31.07
N ASP A 676 -6.73 -10.01 -31.69
CA ASP A 676 -8.09 -9.82 -31.17
C ASP A 676 -8.31 -10.62 -29.86
N GLU A 677 -7.65 -11.76 -29.68
CA GLU A 677 -7.64 -12.56 -28.44
C GLU A 677 -6.72 -11.98 -27.37
N MET A 678 -5.53 -11.48 -27.75
CA MET A 678 -4.63 -10.72 -26.87
C MET A 678 -5.35 -9.53 -26.24
N TYR A 679 -6.01 -8.67 -27.03
CA TYR A 679 -6.76 -7.54 -26.49
C TYR A 679 -7.91 -7.95 -25.55
N LYS A 680 -8.56 -9.11 -25.80
CA LYS A 680 -9.59 -9.63 -24.87
C LYS A 680 -8.98 -10.13 -23.56
N LEU A 681 -7.84 -10.82 -23.60
CA LEU A 681 -7.12 -11.26 -22.42
C LEU A 681 -6.58 -10.08 -21.60
N GLU A 682 -6.04 -9.07 -22.27
CA GLU A 682 -5.57 -7.82 -21.65
C GLU A 682 -6.72 -7.08 -20.96
N MET A 683 -7.87 -6.92 -21.62
CA MET A 683 -9.06 -6.31 -20.99
C MET A 683 -9.62 -7.11 -19.81
N LEU A 684 -9.51 -8.45 -19.85
CA LEU A 684 -9.91 -9.32 -18.74
C LEU A 684 -8.93 -9.25 -17.57
N HIS A 685 -7.63 -9.18 -17.83
CA HIS A 685 -6.59 -8.99 -16.82
C HIS A 685 -6.72 -7.61 -16.15
N ASP A 686 -6.88 -6.55 -16.95
CA ASP A 686 -7.05 -5.17 -16.47
C ASP A 686 -8.38 -4.95 -15.73
N LYS A 687 -9.39 -5.81 -15.97
CA LYS A 687 -10.58 -5.93 -15.12
C LYS A 687 -10.28 -6.68 -13.81
N ALA A 688 -9.65 -7.85 -13.88
CA ALA A 688 -9.32 -8.66 -12.70
C ALA A 688 -8.42 -7.90 -11.71
N LEU A 689 -7.48 -7.08 -12.20
CA LEU A 689 -6.68 -6.16 -11.38
C LEU A 689 -7.52 -5.09 -10.68
N LYS A 690 -8.56 -4.55 -11.33
CA LYS A 690 -9.48 -3.58 -10.68
C LYS A 690 -10.36 -4.27 -9.64
N ASP A 691 -10.93 -5.44 -9.97
CA ASP A 691 -11.79 -6.20 -9.07
C ASP A 691 -11.00 -6.66 -7.82
N ALA A 692 -9.80 -7.22 -7.97
CA ALA A 692 -8.93 -7.62 -6.85
C ALA A 692 -8.44 -6.43 -6.00
N LYS A 693 -8.28 -5.24 -6.61
CA LYS A 693 -7.93 -4.02 -5.89
C LYS A 693 -9.11 -3.47 -5.09
N LEU A 694 -10.33 -3.51 -5.65
CA LEU A 694 -11.56 -3.17 -4.93
C LEU A 694 -11.80 -4.11 -3.73
N ASP A 695 -11.57 -5.42 -3.89
CA ASP A 695 -11.64 -6.38 -2.78
C ASP A 695 -10.57 -6.10 -1.71
N SER A 696 -9.35 -5.70 -2.11
CA SER A 696 -8.28 -5.32 -1.17
C SER A 696 -8.63 -4.05 -0.40
N ASP A 697 -9.11 -3.01 -1.09
CA ASP A 697 -9.55 -1.75 -0.47
C ASP A 697 -10.77 -1.98 0.46
N ALA A 698 -11.68 -2.89 0.09
CA ALA A 698 -12.83 -3.28 0.92
C ALA A 698 -12.40 -4.06 2.18
N GLN A 699 -11.40 -4.96 2.08
CA GLN A 699 -10.84 -5.65 3.24
C GLN A 699 -10.11 -4.68 4.19
N LEU A 700 -9.35 -3.72 3.66
CA LEU A 700 -8.72 -2.67 4.46
C LEU A 700 -9.76 -1.79 5.16
N ALA A 701 -10.80 -1.33 4.45
CA ALA A 701 -11.89 -0.56 5.04
C ALA A 701 -12.67 -1.36 6.11
N SER A 702 -12.88 -2.67 5.91
CA SER A 702 -13.49 -3.55 6.90
C SER A 702 -12.62 -3.64 8.17
N LEU A 703 -11.32 -3.90 8.02
CA LEU A 703 -10.37 -4.00 9.12
C LEU A 703 -10.23 -2.68 9.90
N THR A 704 -10.24 -1.53 9.21
CA THR A 704 -10.25 -0.21 9.86
C THR A 704 -11.50 -0.01 10.71
N ASN A 705 -12.70 -0.33 10.18
CA ASN A 705 -13.94 -0.26 10.94
C ASN A 705 -13.98 -1.24 12.13
N GLU A 706 -13.44 -2.46 11.96
CA GLU A 706 -13.32 -3.44 13.04
C GLU A 706 -12.37 -2.98 14.17
N LEU A 707 -11.32 -2.22 13.84
CA LEU A 707 -10.45 -1.61 14.85
C LEU A 707 -11.14 -0.44 15.54
N ASP A 708 -11.71 0.52 14.79
CA ASP A 708 -12.38 1.70 15.36
C ASP A 708 -13.57 1.31 16.25
N THR A 709 -14.33 0.27 15.90
CA THR A 709 -15.39 -0.27 16.77
C THR A 709 -14.83 -0.86 18.06
N LYS A 710 -13.82 -1.74 17.99
CA LYS A 710 -13.19 -2.34 19.19
C LYS A 710 -12.55 -1.29 20.11
N TRP A 711 -11.90 -0.26 19.55
CA TRP A 711 -11.38 0.86 20.33
C TRP A 711 -12.51 1.71 20.95
N SER A 712 -13.58 1.98 20.20
CA SER A 712 -14.75 2.72 20.69
C SER A 712 -15.50 1.97 21.81
N GLU A 713 -15.62 0.65 21.72
CA GLU A 713 -16.22 -0.19 22.75
C GLU A 713 -15.34 -0.26 24.00
N LYS A 714 -14.04 -0.52 23.85
CA LYS A 714 -13.10 -0.53 24.98
C LYS A 714 -13.05 0.81 25.72
N LEU A 715 -13.11 1.93 25.00
CA LEU A 715 -13.19 3.27 25.59
C LEU A 715 -14.53 3.51 26.29
N ARG A 716 -15.64 3.00 25.75
CA ARG A 716 -16.99 3.06 26.33
C ARG A 716 -17.07 2.27 27.64
N ASP A 717 -16.44 1.10 27.69
CA ASP A 717 -16.42 0.21 28.87
C ASP A 717 -15.56 0.76 30.00
N GLU A 718 -14.38 1.31 29.72
CA GLU A 718 -13.60 2.02 30.74
C GLU A 718 -14.32 3.30 31.22
N CYS A 719 -14.97 4.04 30.30
CA CYS A 719 -15.86 5.14 30.66
C CYS A 719 -17.09 4.69 31.48
N SER A 720 -17.47 3.42 31.44
CA SER A 720 -18.56 2.83 32.23
C SER A 720 -18.06 2.40 33.60
N LYS A 721 -16.92 1.68 33.68
CA LYS A 721 -16.23 1.32 34.92
C LYS A 721 -15.96 2.53 35.79
N LEU A 722 -15.38 3.59 35.24
CA LEU A 722 -15.05 4.81 35.99
C LEU A 722 -16.30 5.51 36.57
N ARG A 723 -17.41 5.52 35.83
CA ARG A 723 -18.70 6.04 36.34
C ARG A 723 -19.28 5.14 37.43
N SER A 724 -19.14 3.82 37.29
CA SER A 724 -19.59 2.86 38.29
C SER A 724 -18.80 3.01 39.60
N GLN A 725 -17.47 3.10 39.52
CA GLN A 725 -16.57 3.32 40.65
C GLN A 725 -16.87 4.64 41.37
N LEU A 726 -17.06 5.74 40.63
CA LEU A 726 -17.39 7.05 41.21
C LEU A 726 -18.77 7.04 41.91
N ASN A 727 -19.78 6.38 41.30
CA ASN A 727 -21.09 6.20 41.93
C ASN A 727 -21.01 5.34 43.20
N GLU A 728 -20.17 4.30 43.22
CA GLU A 728 -20.02 3.44 44.39
C GLU A 728 -19.26 4.14 45.54
N GLN A 729 -18.24 4.94 45.22
CA GLN A 729 -17.60 5.84 46.20
C GLN A 729 -18.62 6.80 46.82
N HIS A 730 -19.44 7.47 46.02
CA HIS A 730 -20.49 8.35 46.56
C HIS A 730 -21.57 7.59 47.35
N ARG A 731 -21.90 6.33 47.02
CA ARG A 731 -22.78 5.50 47.87
C ARG A 731 -22.14 5.21 49.23
N GLU A 732 -20.86 4.84 49.23
CA GLU A 732 -20.13 4.48 50.45
C GLU A 732 -19.89 5.70 51.36
N GLU A 733 -19.54 6.85 50.80
CA GLU A 733 -19.47 8.14 51.53
C GLU A 733 -20.81 8.50 52.19
N ASN A 734 -21.93 8.32 51.47
CA ASN A 734 -23.26 8.54 52.02
C ASN A 734 -23.62 7.50 53.10
N ARG A 735 -23.26 6.22 52.92
CA ARG A 735 -23.49 5.15 53.91
C ARG A 735 -22.74 5.43 55.21
N VAL A 736 -21.45 5.76 55.13
CA VAL A 736 -20.61 6.10 56.28
C VAL A 736 -21.14 7.36 56.98
N SER A 737 -21.59 8.37 56.23
CA SER A 737 -22.20 9.59 56.78
C SER A 737 -23.50 9.28 57.54
N LEU A 738 -24.36 8.43 56.98
CA LEU A 738 -25.58 7.94 57.63
C LEU A 738 -25.29 7.15 58.92
N GLU A 739 -24.27 6.29 58.91
CA GLU A 739 -23.86 5.49 60.07
C GLU A 739 -23.22 6.32 61.20
N GLN A 740 -22.56 7.43 60.88
CA GLN A 740 -22.12 8.39 61.89
C GLN A 740 -23.33 9.13 62.50
N LEU A 741 -24.29 9.51 61.68
CA LEU A 741 -25.48 10.28 62.10
C LEU A 741 -26.45 9.43 62.94
N THR A 742 -26.58 8.12 62.68
CA THR A 742 -27.31 7.20 63.58
C THR A 742 -26.59 7.03 64.90
N LYS A 743 -25.27 6.76 64.92
CA LYS A 743 -24.47 6.62 66.15
C LYS A 743 -24.58 7.85 67.07
N ILE A 744 -24.58 9.07 66.51
CA ILE A 744 -24.81 10.31 67.28
C ILE A 744 -26.22 10.31 67.89
N LYS A 745 -27.25 9.95 67.11
CA LYS A 745 -28.64 9.88 67.60
C LYS A 745 -28.89 8.75 68.60
N ASP A 746 -28.11 7.67 68.58
CA ASP A 746 -28.17 6.61 69.59
C ASP A 746 -27.52 7.07 70.90
N LEU A 747 -26.32 7.66 70.86
CA LEU A 747 -25.65 8.24 72.03
C LEU A 747 -26.53 9.27 72.76
N GLN A 748 -27.18 10.18 72.02
CA GLN A 748 -28.13 11.15 72.58
C GLN A 748 -29.34 10.49 73.28
N ARG A 749 -29.79 9.31 72.81
CA ARG A 749 -30.89 8.56 73.44
C ARG A 749 -30.43 7.85 74.72
N GLU A 750 -29.22 7.31 74.73
CA GLU A 750 -28.60 6.71 75.92
C GLU A 750 -28.28 7.75 77.01
N GLU A 751 -27.85 8.96 76.63
CA GLU A 751 -27.62 10.08 77.55
C GLU A 751 -28.93 10.56 78.21
N LEU A 752 -29.99 10.77 77.43
CA LEU A 752 -31.33 11.10 77.94
C LEU A 752 -31.90 9.98 78.84
N ARG A 753 -31.65 8.70 78.53
CA ARG A 753 -31.98 7.57 79.41
C ARG A 753 -31.21 7.63 80.73
N GLY A 754 -29.92 7.96 80.69
CA GLY A 754 -29.07 8.13 81.87
C GLY A 754 -29.58 9.23 82.81
N GLU A 755 -29.96 10.39 82.26
CA GLU A 755 -30.58 11.47 83.03
C GLU A 755 -31.89 11.07 83.71
N LEU A 756 -32.79 10.40 82.96
CA LEU A 756 -34.07 9.94 83.48
C LEU A 756 -33.87 8.90 84.58
N GLN A 757 -32.94 7.97 84.41
CA GLN A 757 -32.60 6.97 85.43
C GLN A 757 -32.02 7.63 86.69
N SER A 758 -31.13 8.61 86.54
CA SER A 758 -30.58 9.40 87.65
C SER A 758 -31.67 10.13 88.44
N LYS A 759 -32.63 10.77 87.74
CA LYS A 759 -33.81 11.42 88.36
C LYS A 759 -34.69 10.40 89.09
N ILE A 760 -34.90 9.20 88.53
CA ILE A 760 -35.66 8.11 89.17
C ILE A 760 -34.96 7.62 90.46
N ASP A 761 -33.65 7.42 90.44
CA ASP A 761 -32.91 6.92 91.61
C ASP A 761 -32.69 7.98 92.70
N ALA A 762 -32.64 9.27 92.33
CA ALA A 762 -32.75 10.38 93.29
C ALA A 762 -34.10 10.37 94.03
N LEU A 763 -35.21 10.16 93.31
CA LEU A 763 -36.55 10.04 93.92
C LEU A 763 -36.67 8.79 94.82
N LYS A 764 -36.06 7.66 94.46
CA LYS A 764 -35.99 6.49 95.35
C LYS A 764 -35.24 6.81 96.66
N LYS A 765 -34.14 7.58 96.59
CA LYS A 765 -33.38 8.00 97.79
C LYS A 765 -34.18 8.92 98.70
N THR A 766 -34.95 9.88 98.16
CA THR A 766 -35.79 10.76 99.02
C THR A 766 -36.92 9.98 99.71
N VAL A 767 -37.55 9.03 99.01
CA VAL A 767 -38.53 8.10 99.61
C VAL A 767 -37.90 7.24 100.71
N ALA A 768 -36.69 6.74 100.51
CA ALA A 768 -35.96 5.97 101.53
C ALA A 768 -35.63 6.81 102.78
N HIS A 769 -35.19 8.07 102.63
CA HIS A 769 -34.96 8.96 103.77
C HIS A 769 -36.25 9.27 104.55
N LEU A 770 -37.39 9.45 103.88
CA LEU A 770 -38.68 9.63 104.55
C LEU A 770 -39.11 8.38 105.35
N ALA A 771 -38.80 7.17 104.86
CA ALA A 771 -39.05 5.93 105.60
C ALA A 771 -38.16 5.81 106.87
N ILE A 772 -36.90 6.25 106.80
CA ILE A 772 -35.98 6.26 107.95
C ILE A 772 -36.43 7.30 108.99
N ALA A 773 -36.78 8.51 108.58
CA ALA A 773 -37.28 9.56 109.48
C ALA A 773 -38.53 9.09 110.26
N LYS A 774 -39.46 8.39 109.59
CA LYS A 774 -40.65 7.79 110.21
C LYS A 774 -40.31 6.74 111.27
N LYS A 775 -39.17 6.03 111.16
CA LYS A 775 -38.70 5.05 112.16
C LYS A 775 -38.18 5.74 113.42
N CYS A 776 -37.33 6.76 113.29
CA CYS A 776 -36.72 7.45 114.44
C CYS A 776 -37.75 8.12 115.36
N ILE A 777 -38.79 8.73 114.81
CA ILE A 777 -39.88 9.38 115.59
C ILE A 777 -40.63 8.35 116.47
N LEU A 778 -40.71 7.10 116.03
CA LEU A 778 -41.44 6.01 116.71
C LEU A 778 -40.63 5.34 117.83
N GLU A 779 -39.31 5.49 117.84
CA GLU A 779 -38.45 5.09 118.98
C GLU A 779 -38.35 6.19 120.04
N HIS A 780 -38.20 7.45 119.64
CA HIS A 780 -38.08 8.58 120.58
C HIS A 780 -39.34 8.72 121.46
N SER A 781 -40.52 8.56 120.86
CA SER A 781 -41.82 8.62 121.56
C SER A 781 -42.03 7.49 122.59
N LYS A 782 -41.38 6.33 122.44
CA LYS A 782 -41.41 5.26 123.46
C LYS A 782 -40.54 5.55 124.68
N LYS A 783 -39.48 6.34 124.52
CA LYS A 783 -38.51 6.58 125.61
C LYS A 783 -39.01 7.58 126.66
N ILE A 784 -39.79 8.57 126.24
CA ILE A 784 -40.31 9.64 127.13
C ILE A 784 -41.37 9.10 128.10
N VAL A 785 -42.22 8.16 127.67
CA VAL A 785 -43.30 7.60 128.51
C VAL A 785 -42.77 6.73 129.66
N SER A 786 -41.54 6.21 129.55
CA SER A 786 -40.99 5.26 130.53
C SER A 786 -40.45 5.90 131.83
N ASN A 787 -40.13 7.20 131.84
CA ASN A 787 -39.41 7.81 132.96
C ASN A 787 -40.31 8.57 133.95
N ASN A 788 -41.49 9.03 133.54
CA ASN A 788 -42.32 9.96 134.33
C ASN A 788 -43.25 9.29 135.37
N ILE A 789 -42.91 8.08 135.85
CA ILE A 789 -43.74 7.28 136.78
C ILE A 789 -43.00 6.94 138.09
N ALA A 790 -41.68 7.20 138.18
CA ALA A 790 -40.83 6.61 139.23
C ALA A 790 -40.58 7.48 140.49
N GLU A 791 -40.69 8.82 140.42
CA GLU A 791 -39.93 9.70 141.35
C GLU A 791 -40.76 10.75 142.14
N THR A 792 -42.07 10.55 142.35
CA THR A 792 -42.90 11.42 143.22
C THR A 792 -43.85 10.65 144.13
N ARG A 793 -43.36 9.64 144.87
CA ARG A 793 -44.18 8.92 145.87
C ARG A 793 -43.40 8.45 147.11
N GLY A 794 -42.86 9.41 147.86
CA GLY A 794 -42.30 9.23 149.20
C GLY A 794 -42.13 10.61 149.84
N ASP A 795 -42.36 10.70 151.16
CA ASP A 795 -42.14 11.85 152.05
C ASP A 795 -42.75 13.21 151.59
N LEU A 796 -43.75 13.79 152.27
CA LEU A 796 -43.75 13.98 153.72
C LEU A 796 -45.16 14.17 154.32
N GLU A 797 -45.78 13.10 154.84
CA GLU A 797 -46.78 13.25 155.92
C GLU A 797 -46.06 13.31 157.28
N LYS A 798 -46.09 14.47 157.99
CA LYS A 798 -46.05 14.60 159.48
C LYS A 798 -45.84 16.07 159.95
N ALA A 799 -46.92 16.86 160.00
CA ALA A 799 -47.03 18.11 160.80
C ALA A 799 -48.49 18.64 160.82
N ASN A 800 -49.52 17.80 160.82
CA ASN A 800 -50.06 17.12 162.01
C ASN A 800 -50.56 18.06 163.15
N ARG A 801 -51.82 18.50 163.00
CA ARG A 801 -52.91 18.53 164.01
C ARG A 801 -52.75 19.38 165.30
N ASN A 802 -53.91 19.89 165.75
CA ASN A 802 -54.21 20.53 167.05
C ASN A 802 -53.80 22.02 167.16
N ALA A 803 -54.59 22.92 167.75
CA ALA A 803 -55.96 22.79 168.29
C ALA A 803 -56.78 24.09 168.08
N THR A 804 -58.11 23.95 168.10
CA THR A 804 -59.07 25.06 168.07
C THR A 804 -59.40 25.59 169.49
N THR A 805 -59.83 26.86 169.55
CA THR A 805 -60.76 27.41 170.56
C THR A 805 -60.33 27.37 172.04
N ALA A 806 -59.31 28.17 172.39
CA ALA A 806 -59.23 28.97 173.63
C ALA A 806 -58.20 30.11 173.39
N GLU A 807 -58.33 31.33 173.90
CA GLU A 807 -59.43 31.95 174.67
C GLU A 807 -59.54 33.45 174.31
N LEU A 808 -60.66 34.10 174.64
CA LEU A 808 -61.05 35.38 174.03
C LEU A 808 -60.28 36.61 174.60
N ASP A 809 -59.80 36.53 175.85
CA ASP A 809 -59.59 37.74 176.68
C ASP A 809 -58.15 38.08 177.09
N LEU A 810 -57.12 37.34 176.63
CA LEU A 810 -55.72 37.82 176.67
C LEU A 810 -55.42 38.93 175.63
N ARG A 811 -56.48 39.56 175.10
CA ARG A 811 -56.50 40.51 173.97
C ARG A 811 -56.17 41.98 174.32
N LYS A 812 -55.58 42.26 175.49
CA LYS A 812 -55.17 43.63 175.88
C LYS A 812 -53.74 43.76 176.38
N GLU A 813 -53.17 42.73 177.00
CA GLU A 813 -51.81 42.78 177.56
C GLU A 813 -50.72 42.51 176.51
N LEU A 814 -51.01 41.67 175.51
CA LEU A 814 -50.03 41.26 174.50
C LEU A 814 -49.53 42.39 173.59
N ASP A 815 -50.34 43.43 173.36
CA ASP A 815 -50.01 44.47 172.36
C ASP A 815 -48.84 45.37 172.79
N LEU A 816 -48.51 45.41 174.09
CA LEU A 816 -47.29 46.08 174.56
C LEU A 816 -46.01 45.25 174.33
N GLN A 817 -46.12 43.93 174.25
CA GLN A 817 -44.97 43.05 173.95
C GLN A 817 -44.76 42.80 172.45
N ARG A 818 -45.83 42.79 171.63
CA ARG A 818 -45.73 42.61 170.16
C ARG A 818 -44.63 43.47 169.54
N LYS A 819 -44.63 44.77 169.87
CA LYS A 819 -43.69 45.75 169.31
C LYS A 819 -42.20 45.46 169.54
N ARG A 820 -41.82 44.64 170.53
CA ARG A 820 -40.41 44.25 170.74
C ARG A 820 -40.04 43.00 169.93
N MET A 821 -40.94 42.02 169.86
CA MET A 821 -40.72 40.79 169.08
C MET A 821 -40.68 41.08 167.57
N GLU A 822 -41.43 42.09 167.11
CA GLU A 822 -41.55 42.49 165.71
C GLU A 822 -40.23 43.05 165.13
N GLU A 823 -39.40 43.69 165.98
CA GLU A 823 -38.07 44.18 165.60
C GLU A 823 -37.04 43.03 165.46
N GLU A 824 -37.07 42.03 166.34
CA GLU A 824 -36.18 40.85 166.23
C GLU A 824 -36.53 39.95 165.03
N ILE A 825 -37.82 39.76 164.73
CA ILE A 825 -38.29 38.99 163.57
C ILE A 825 -37.81 39.65 162.26
N SER A 826 -37.82 40.98 162.19
CA SER A 826 -37.33 41.73 161.03
C SER A 826 -35.85 41.44 160.74
N ALA A 827 -34.99 41.48 161.78
CA ALA A 827 -33.56 41.24 161.64
C ALA A 827 -33.23 39.82 161.15
N LEU A 828 -33.92 38.79 161.68
CA LEU A 828 -33.74 37.40 161.26
C LEU A 828 -34.22 37.15 159.82
N SER A 829 -35.33 37.76 159.41
CA SER A 829 -35.84 37.67 158.04
C SER A 829 -34.82 38.21 157.01
N LEU A 830 -34.21 39.36 157.31
CA LEU A 830 -33.20 39.97 156.43
C LEU A 830 -31.96 39.08 156.26
N GLN A 831 -31.53 38.38 157.33
CA GLN A 831 -30.39 37.46 157.26
C GLN A 831 -30.72 36.17 156.49
N HIS A 832 -31.96 35.68 156.56
CA HIS A 832 -32.41 34.52 155.78
C HIS A 832 -32.46 34.83 154.28
N ASN A 833 -33.03 35.97 153.90
CA ASN A 833 -33.16 36.38 152.49
C ASN A 833 -31.78 36.48 151.80
N LYS A 834 -30.77 37.08 152.44
CA LYS A 834 -29.41 37.17 151.88
C LYS A 834 -28.79 35.80 151.56
N ARG A 835 -28.97 34.81 152.44
CA ARG A 835 -28.49 33.43 152.17
C ARG A 835 -29.22 32.76 151.02
N LEU A 836 -30.49 33.12 150.79
CA LEU A 836 -31.30 32.65 149.68
C LEU A 836 -30.81 33.26 148.35
N GLU A 837 -30.52 34.56 148.33
CA GLU A 837 -29.92 35.25 147.17
C GLU A 837 -28.52 34.70 146.83
N GLU A 838 -27.65 34.51 147.82
CA GLU A 838 -26.32 33.90 147.64
C GLU A 838 -26.36 32.47 147.09
N LEU A 839 -27.42 31.70 147.38
CA LEU A 839 -27.61 30.34 146.87
C LEU A 839 -28.17 30.35 145.44
N ILE A 840 -29.14 31.24 145.15
CA ILE A 840 -29.73 31.40 143.82
C ILE A 840 -28.65 31.79 142.79
N GLU A 841 -27.80 32.77 143.11
CA GLU A 841 -26.80 33.24 142.14
C GLU A 841 -25.70 32.20 141.89
N LYS A 842 -25.38 31.33 142.87
CA LYS A 842 -24.48 30.18 142.67
C LYS A 842 -25.06 29.14 141.71
N HIS A 843 -26.30 28.70 141.91
CA HIS A 843 -26.94 27.75 140.99
C HIS A 843 -27.07 28.33 139.57
N LYS A 844 -27.27 29.65 139.45
CA LYS A 844 -27.34 30.39 138.19
C LYS A 844 -25.98 30.48 137.48
N GLU A 845 -24.88 30.63 138.22
CA GLU A 845 -23.53 30.48 137.65
C GLU A 845 -23.24 29.04 137.19
N GLU A 846 -23.67 28.03 137.95
CA GLU A 846 -23.45 26.62 137.60
C GLU A 846 -24.25 26.21 136.36
N LEU A 847 -25.53 26.60 136.26
CA LEU A 847 -26.34 26.45 135.05
C LEU A 847 -25.66 27.08 133.83
N LYS A 848 -25.14 28.31 133.97
CA LYS A 848 -24.48 29.03 132.87
C LYS A 848 -23.17 28.37 132.42
N LYS A 849 -22.46 27.69 133.33
CA LYS A 849 -21.27 26.85 133.00
C LYS A 849 -21.68 25.57 132.26
N LEU A 850 -22.78 24.93 132.68
CA LEU A 850 -23.31 23.72 132.02
C LEU A 850 -23.88 24.01 130.62
N GLU A 851 -24.53 25.15 130.42
CA GLU A 851 -24.98 25.60 129.09
C GLU A 851 -23.80 25.83 128.13
N GLY A 852 -22.73 26.49 128.59
CA GLY A 852 -21.51 26.70 127.81
C GLY A 852 -20.87 25.39 127.34
N LEU A 853 -20.64 24.45 128.27
CA LEU A 853 -20.06 23.14 127.96
C LEU A 853 -20.92 22.33 126.96
N LYS A 854 -22.26 22.39 127.10
CA LYS A 854 -23.19 21.73 126.17
C LYS A 854 -23.07 22.30 124.75
N ASP A 855 -22.98 23.62 124.62
CA ASP A 855 -22.95 24.28 123.31
C ASP A 855 -21.59 24.10 122.62
N GLU A 856 -20.50 23.99 123.39
CA GLU A 856 -19.18 23.56 122.88
C GLU A 856 -19.21 22.09 122.41
N GLU A 857 -19.74 21.16 123.21
CA GLU A 857 -19.91 19.74 122.84
C GLU A 857 -20.80 19.52 121.59
N MET A 858 -21.81 20.37 121.39
CA MET A 858 -22.64 20.35 120.18
C MET A 858 -21.86 20.82 118.96
N LYS A 859 -21.11 21.93 119.09
CA LYS A 859 -20.33 22.55 118.02
C LYS A 859 -19.17 21.65 117.55
N GLU A 860 -18.53 20.93 118.47
CA GLU A 860 -17.53 19.92 118.11
C GLU A 860 -18.14 18.75 117.33
N ARG A 861 -19.31 18.24 117.75
CA ARG A 861 -20.01 17.16 117.02
C ARG A 861 -20.46 17.59 115.63
N GLU A 862 -21.00 18.79 115.47
CA GLU A 862 -21.36 19.34 114.15
C GLU A 862 -20.13 19.49 113.25
N SER A 863 -19.01 20.01 113.78
CA SER A 863 -17.75 20.15 113.06
C SER A 863 -17.19 18.79 112.60
N ALA A 864 -17.18 17.80 113.50
CA ALA A 864 -16.73 16.44 113.21
C ALA A 864 -17.59 15.76 112.14
N LEU A 865 -18.93 15.90 112.23
CA LEU A 865 -19.86 15.33 111.25
C LEU A 865 -19.73 16.00 109.87
N GLN A 866 -19.61 17.33 109.82
CA GLN A 866 -19.35 18.06 108.57
C GLN A 866 -18.03 17.65 107.93
N LYS A 867 -16.98 17.42 108.73
CA LYS A 867 -15.70 16.91 108.23
C LYS A 867 -15.87 15.50 107.65
N SER A 868 -16.47 14.58 108.41
CA SER A 868 -16.72 13.20 107.98
C SER A 868 -17.45 13.12 106.64
N HIS A 869 -18.48 13.95 106.42
CA HIS A 869 -19.19 13.98 105.14
C HIS A 869 -18.37 14.57 103.98
N ARG A 870 -17.46 15.53 104.22
CA ARG A 870 -16.56 16.04 103.18
C ARG A 870 -15.52 14.98 102.79
N ASP A 871 -14.98 14.28 103.78
CA ASP A 871 -13.98 13.21 103.58
C ASP A 871 -14.62 12.01 102.85
N GLU A 872 -15.89 11.68 103.13
CA GLU A 872 -16.65 10.64 102.41
C GLU A 872 -17.01 11.06 100.96
N ILE A 873 -17.49 12.28 100.74
CA ILE A 873 -17.83 12.78 99.39
C ILE A 873 -16.59 12.85 98.49
N THR A 874 -15.45 13.33 99.02
CA THR A 874 -14.19 13.39 98.25
C THR A 874 -13.66 12.00 97.93
N SER A 875 -13.74 11.05 98.88
CA SER A 875 -13.42 9.64 98.63
C SER A 875 -14.30 9.01 97.54
N GLN A 876 -15.62 9.21 97.58
CA GLN A 876 -16.53 8.69 96.55
C GLN A 876 -16.32 9.35 95.18
N LEU A 877 -16.02 10.65 95.12
CA LEU A 877 -15.64 11.32 93.86
C LEU A 877 -14.33 10.76 93.29
N GLN A 878 -13.34 10.47 94.13
CA GLN A 878 -12.06 9.89 93.70
C GLN A 878 -12.23 8.43 93.22
N ALA A 879 -13.05 7.62 93.91
CA ALA A 879 -13.39 6.26 93.50
C ALA A 879 -14.16 6.25 92.17
N ASN A 880 -15.18 7.10 92.02
CA ASN A 880 -15.94 7.25 90.77
C ASN A 880 -15.04 7.70 89.61
N LYS A 881 -14.11 8.62 89.84
CA LYS A 881 -13.13 9.05 88.83
C LYS A 881 -12.25 7.87 88.37
N LEU A 882 -11.67 7.11 89.30
CA LEU A 882 -10.85 5.94 88.97
C LEU A 882 -11.64 4.87 88.20
N MET A 883 -12.92 4.66 88.54
CA MET A 883 -13.80 3.75 87.81
C MET A 883 -14.10 4.24 86.39
N ILE A 884 -14.38 5.54 86.21
CA ILE A 884 -14.61 6.15 84.89
C ILE A 884 -13.34 6.07 84.03
N ASP A 885 -12.17 6.39 84.58
CA ASP A 885 -10.92 6.39 83.83
C ASP A 885 -10.46 4.95 83.48
N ALA A 886 -10.77 3.95 84.34
CA ALA A 886 -10.61 2.53 84.01
C ALA A 886 -11.55 2.07 82.87
N VAL A 887 -12.83 2.44 82.93
CA VAL A 887 -13.82 2.10 81.88
C VAL A 887 -13.45 2.76 80.54
N LYS A 888 -12.98 4.02 80.55
CA LYS A 888 -12.45 4.69 79.35
C LYS A 888 -11.25 3.92 78.78
N SER A 889 -10.25 3.61 79.61
CA SER A 889 -9.06 2.90 79.14
C SER A 889 -9.39 1.51 78.57
N GLN A 890 -10.37 0.82 79.15
CA GLN A 890 -10.86 -0.46 78.61
C GLN A 890 -11.61 -0.29 77.28
N ALA A 891 -12.46 0.74 77.13
CA ALA A 891 -13.17 1.05 75.88
C ALA A 891 -12.22 1.55 74.77
N GLU A 892 -11.16 2.27 75.14
CA GLU A 892 -10.06 2.64 74.23
C GLU A 892 -9.26 1.40 73.79
N GLN A 893 -8.96 0.48 74.69
CA GLN A 893 -8.30 -0.78 74.34
C GLN A 893 -9.14 -1.69 73.43
N THR A 894 -10.46 -1.78 73.63
CA THR A 894 -11.32 -2.53 72.69
C THR A 894 -11.37 -1.83 71.35
N ARG A 895 -11.63 -0.52 71.32
CA ARG A 895 -11.65 0.27 70.07
C ARG A 895 -10.33 0.17 69.29
N MET A 896 -9.18 0.17 69.97
CA MET A 896 -7.88 0.02 69.31
C MET A 896 -7.68 -1.39 68.72
N LYS A 897 -8.20 -2.44 69.36
CA LYS A 897 -8.23 -3.80 68.78
C LYS A 897 -9.18 -3.88 67.59
N ASP A 898 -10.38 -3.31 67.70
CA ASP A 898 -11.35 -3.29 66.60
C ASP A 898 -10.79 -2.56 65.37
N ILE A 899 -10.08 -1.44 65.58
CA ILE A 899 -9.39 -0.69 64.51
C ILE A 899 -8.29 -1.54 63.87
N GLU A 900 -7.45 -2.21 64.66
CA GLU A 900 -6.35 -3.02 64.10
C GLU A 900 -6.87 -4.29 63.41
N GLU A 901 -7.95 -4.92 63.91
CA GLU A 901 -8.63 -6.00 63.21
C GLU A 901 -9.25 -5.57 61.87
N ILE A 902 -9.88 -4.39 61.82
CA ILE A 902 -10.43 -3.82 60.58
C ILE A 902 -9.29 -3.47 59.61
N LYS A 903 -8.16 -2.95 60.11
CA LYS A 903 -6.97 -2.63 59.32
C LYS A 903 -6.31 -3.87 58.74
N ILE A 904 -6.14 -4.94 59.53
CA ILE A 904 -5.62 -6.24 59.05
C ILE A 904 -6.57 -6.85 58.00
N LYS A 905 -7.89 -6.80 58.22
CA LYS A 905 -8.88 -7.24 57.22
C LYS A 905 -8.75 -6.42 55.93
N HIS A 906 -8.63 -5.10 56.03
CA HIS A 906 -8.47 -4.22 54.87
C HIS A 906 -7.15 -4.42 54.11
N GLU A 907 -6.03 -4.64 54.81
CA GLU A 907 -4.74 -5.00 54.17
C GLU A 907 -4.83 -6.35 53.46
N ASN A 908 -5.45 -7.35 54.09
CA ASN A 908 -5.70 -8.66 53.50
C ASN A 908 -6.63 -8.57 52.28
N ASP A 909 -7.69 -7.76 52.33
CA ASP A 909 -8.62 -7.55 51.22
C ASP A 909 -7.99 -6.75 50.07
N GLN A 910 -7.11 -5.78 50.37
CA GLN A 910 -6.27 -5.15 49.34
C GLN A 910 -5.33 -6.16 48.68
N GLU A 911 -4.70 -7.05 49.44
CA GLU A 911 -3.77 -8.05 48.90
C GLU A 911 -4.50 -9.14 48.08
N ASN A 912 -5.70 -9.55 48.50
CA ASN A 912 -6.61 -10.38 47.72
C ASN A 912 -7.01 -9.68 46.41
N MET A 913 -7.38 -8.40 46.46
CA MET A 913 -7.76 -7.63 45.27
C MET A 913 -6.59 -7.41 44.31
N ARG A 914 -5.37 -7.24 44.82
CA ARG A 914 -4.13 -7.16 44.02
C ARG A 914 -3.79 -8.49 43.35
N SER A 915 -3.84 -9.58 44.10
CA SER A 915 -3.52 -10.93 43.59
C SER A 915 -4.58 -11.43 42.60
N GLU A 916 -5.86 -11.12 42.82
CA GLU A 916 -6.93 -11.39 41.86
C GLU A 916 -6.81 -10.52 40.60
N LEU A 917 -6.49 -9.22 40.72
CA LEU A 917 -6.21 -8.37 39.57
C LEU A 917 -5.00 -8.87 38.77
N LEU A 918 -3.94 -9.32 39.44
CA LEU A 918 -2.76 -9.91 38.82
C LEU A 918 -3.10 -11.24 38.12
N ARG A 919 -3.93 -12.10 38.74
CA ARG A 919 -4.43 -13.34 38.15
C ARG A 919 -5.22 -13.06 36.87
N VAL A 920 -6.17 -12.13 36.91
CA VAL A 920 -6.97 -11.73 35.75
C VAL A 920 -6.09 -11.13 34.65
N GLN A 921 -5.14 -10.24 34.98
CA GLN A 921 -4.18 -9.72 34.01
C GLN A 921 -3.32 -10.82 33.39
N GLN A 922 -2.87 -11.81 34.16
CA GLN A 922 -2.08 -12.93 33.67
C GLN A 922 -2.92 -13.87 32.79
N GLU A 923 -4.19 -14.08 33.11
CA GLU A 923 -5.13 -14.87 32.30
C GLU A 923 -5.51 -14.16 31.00
N GLU A 924 -5.75 -12.85 31.02
CA GLU A 924 -5.95 -12.04 29.80
C GLU A 924 -4.70 -12.01 28.93
N MET A 925 -3.51 -11.83 29.51
CA MET A 925 -2.24 -11.91 28.78
C MET A 925 -2.04 -13.29 28.16
N GLN A 926 -2.35 -14.38 28.86
CA GLN A 926 -2.30 -15.73 28.28
C GLN A 926 -3.38 -15.95 27.21
N ARG A 927 -4.59 -15.39 27.36
CA ARG A 927 -5.65 -15.49 26.34
C ARG A 927 -5.20 -14.78 25.06
N LEU A 928 -4.74 -13.54 25.19
CA LEU A 928 -4.21 -12.74 24.09
C LEU A 928 -2.96 -13.37 23.44
N HIS A 929 -2.09 -14.00 24.23
CA HIS A 929 -0.95 -14.75 23.70
C HIS A 929 -1.40 -15.93 22.83
N ARG A 930 -2.37 -16.74 23.30
CA ARG A 930 -2.95 -17.85 22.51
C ARG A 930 -3.69 -17.34 21.25
N GLU A 931 -4.42 -16.23 21.36
CA GLU A 931 -5.05 -15.56 20.21
C GLU A 931 -3.99 -15.15 19.17
N PHE A 932 -2.88 -14.55 19.60
CA PHE A 932 -1.75 -14.22 18.72
C PHE A 932 -1.02 -15.46 18.18
N GLU A 933 -0.83 -16.52 18.95
CA GLU A 933 -0.22 -17.78 18.47
C GLU A 933 -1.09 -18.41 17.36
N VAL A 934 -2.42 -18.42 17.53
CA VAL A 934 -3.36 -18.92 16.52
C VAL A 934 -3.35 -18.03 15.27
N GLN A 935 -3.30 -16.70 15.42
CA GLN A 935 -3.15 -15.78 14.28
C GLN A 935 -1.81 -15.98 13.56
N LEU A 936 -0.70 -16.13 14.29
CA LEU A 936 0.63 -16.43 13.73
C LEU A 936 0.65 -17.78 13.01
N ALA A 937 -0.04 -18.80 13.53
CA ALA A 937 -0.19 -20.09 12.87
C ALA A 937 -1.03 -19.99 11.59
N ALA A 938 -2.13 -19.24 11.61
CA ALA A 938 -2.98 -19.01 10.44
C ALA A 938 -2.25 -18.22 9.34
N VAL A 939 -1.55 -17.14 9.70
CA VAL A 939 -0.74 -16.35 8.75
C VAL A 939 0.44 -17.16 8.21
N LYS A 940 1.12 -17.97 9.04
CA LYS A 940 2.16 -18.90 8.56
C LYS A 940 1.60 -19.95 7.60
N LEU A 941 0.40 -20.47 7.84
CA LEU A 941 -0.24 -21.45 6.96
C LEU A 941 -0.74 -20.81 5.65
N GLN A 942 -1.20 -19.55 5.68
CA GLN A 942 -1.48 -18.78 4.47
C GLN A 942 -0.19 -18.51 3.68
N LEU A 943 0.87 -18.05 4.34
CA LEU A 943 2.17 -17.80 3.72
C LEU A 943 2.78 -19.09 3.12
N GLN A 944 2.63 -20.22 3.82
CA GLN A 944 3.04 -21.51 3.29
C GLN A 944 2.24 -21.86 2.02
N ARG A 945 0.91 -21.67 2.02
CA ARG A 945 0.08 -21.92 0.84
C ARG A 945 0.37 -20.98 -0.33
N THR A 946 0.66 -19.69 -0.08
CA THR A 946 1.09 -18.78 -1.16
C THR A 946 2.46 -19.14 -1.69
N ASN A 947 3.37 -19.63 -0.84
CA ASN A 947 4.67 -20.14 -1.29
C ASN A 947 4.54 -21.49 -2.04
N GLU A 948 3.57 -22.34 -1.66
CA GLU A 948 3.25 -23.58 -2.37
C GLU A 948 2.61 -23.29 -3.74
N MET A 949 1.73 -22.29 -3.86
CA MET A 949 1.25 -21.81 -5.16
C MET A 949 2.37 -21.17 -5.98
N HIS A 950 3.14 -20.22 -5.43
CA HIS A 950 4.25 -19.61 -6.16
C HIS A 950 5.33 -20.61 -6.57
N SER A 951 5.59 -21.66 -5.78
CA SER A 951 6.46 -22.76 -6.21
C SER A 951 5.84 -23.60 -7.33
N GLN A 952 4.51 -23.69 -7.43
CA GLN A 952 3.83 -24.31 -8.57
C GLN A 952 3.90 -23.40 -9.80
N ASP A 953 3.55 -22.12 -9.67
CA ASP A 953 3.67 -21.08 -10.70
C ASP A 953 5.11 -21.03 -11.27
N GLU A 954 6.13 -21.02 -10.39
CA GLU A 954 7.54 -21.05 -10.76
C GLU A 954 7.91 -22.34 -11.52
N THR A 955 7.38 -23.51 -11.12
CA THR A 955 7.61 -24.74 -11.90
C THR A 955 6.87 -24.76 -13.23
N GLU A 956 5.65 -24.21 -13.33
CA GLU A 956 4.93 -24.10 -14.60
C GLU A 956 5.62 -23.13 -15.57
N HIS A 957 6.08 -21.98 -15.07
CA HIS A 957 6.89 -21.05 -15.85
C HIS A 957 8.27 -21.61 -16.22
N GLN A 958 8.93 -22.38 -15.33
CA GLN A 958 10.18 -23.06 -15.66
C GLN A 958 9.96 -24.13 -16.74
N ASN A 959 8.88 -24.92 -16.66
CA ASN A 959 8.49 -25.88 -17.70
C ASN A 959 8.19 -25.18 -19.04
N GLN A 960 7.48 -24.05 -19.02
CA GLN A 960 7.24 -23.21 -20.21
C GLN A 960 8.55 -22.65 -20.81
N ILE A 961 9.49 -22.24 -19.96
CA ILE A 961 10.82 -21.77 -20.38
C ILE A 961 11.63 -22.92 -21.00
N GLU A 962 11.54 -24.15 -20.46
CA GLU A 962 12.22 -25.33 -21.01
C GLU A 962 11.57 -25.82 -22.32
N GLU A 963 10.24 -25.78 -22.43
CA GLU A 963 9.51 -26.06 -23.68
C GLU A 963 9.86 -25.03 -24.77
N LEU A 964 9.87 -23.73 -24.44
CA LEU A 964 10.29 -22.67 -25.36
C LEU A 964 11.78 -22.76 -25.73
N ARG A 965 12.66 -23.19 -24.82
CA ARG A 965 14.07 -23.47 -25.12
C ARG A 965 14.21 -24.61 -26.11
N ARG A 966 13.49 -25.72 -25.90
CA ARG A 966 13.46 -26.85 -26.84
C ARG A 966 12.94 -26.40 -28.21
N GLU A 967 11.89 -25.60 -28.24
CA GLU A 967 11.34 -24.99 -29.47
C GLU A 967 12.31 -24.01 -30.16
N ILE A 968 13.23 -23.38 -29.43
CA ILE A 968 14.32 -22.57 -30.00
C ILE A 968 15.45 -23.47 -30.51
N GLU A 969 15.86 -24.49 -29.76
CA GLU A 969 16.89 -25.46 -30.16
C GLU A 969 16.47 -26.26 -31.42
N GLU A 970 15.21 -26.67 -31.51
CA GLU A 970 14.62 -27.31 -32.70
C GLU A 970 14.67 -26.36 -33.92
N ARG A 971 14.32 -25.08 -33.76
CA ARG A 971 14.41 -24.07 -34.85
C ARG A 971 15.84 -23.73 -35.21
N GLU A 972 16.76 -23.67 -34.25
CA GLU A 972 18.18 -23.47 -34.50
C GLU A 972 18.80 -24.65 -35.27
N CYS A 973 18.38 -25.88 -34.98
CA CYS A 973 18.79 -27.05 -35.77
C CYS A 973 18.27 -26.94 -37.20
N HIS A 974 17.00 -26.57 -37.40
CA HIS A 974 16.45 -26.39 -38.74
C HIS A 974 17.09 -25.22 -39.51
N LEU A 975 17.49 -24.14 -38.83
CA LEU A 975 18.28 -23.07 -39.45
C LEU A 975 19.67 -23.55 -39.89
N LYS A 976 20.32 -24.44 -39.11
CA LYS A 976 21.61 -25.06 -39.49
C LYS A 976 21.45 -25.98 -40.71
N GLU A 977 20.38 -26.78 -40.78
CA GLU A 977 20.02 -27.58 -41.97
C GLU A 977 19.87 -26.69 -43.21
N LEU A 978 19.13 -25.58 -43.10
CA LEU A 978 18.94 -24.63 -44.20
C LEU A 978 20.24 -23.90 -44.60
N ASP A 979 21.10 -23.54 -43.64
CA ASP A 979 22.42 -22.96 -43.94
C ASP A 979 23.36 -23.98 -44.62
N GLU A 980 23.26 -25.27 -44.29
CA GLU A 980 23.97 -26.36 -44.96
C GLU A 980 23.45 -26.57 -46.39
N GLU A 981 22.13 -26.63 -46.61
CA GLU A 981 21.53 -26.68 -47.96
C GLU A 981 21.92 -25.46 -48.82
N ILE A 982 21.90 -24.25 -48.23
CA ILE A 982 22.36 -23.02 -48.87
C ILE A 982 23.87 -23.10 -49.17
N GLY A 983 24.66 -23.76 -48.32
CA GLY A 983 26.08 -24.05 -48.54
C GLY A 983 26.32 -24.97 -49.73
N GLU A 984 25.60 -26.10 -49.81
CA GLU A 984 25.65 -27.00 -50.96
C GLU A 984 25.22 -26.30 -52.26
N MET A 985 24.13 -25.53 -52.22
CA MET A 985 23.65 -24.79 -53.39
C MET A 985 24.64 -23.72 -53.85
N LYS A 986 25.35 -23.03 -52.95
CA LYS A 986 26.46 -22.13 -53.30
C LYS A 986 27.62 -22.90 -53.95
N SER A 987 28.03 -24.04 -53.38
CA SER A 987 29.08 -24.90 -53.93
C SER A 987 28.74 -25.42 -55.35
N ASN A 988 27.47 -25.81 -55.56
CA ASN A 988 26.94 -26.23 -56.86
C ASN A 988 26.95 -25.08 -57.89
N VAL A 989 26.56 -23.86 -57.48
CA VAL A 989 26.66 -22.66 -58.35
C VAL A 989 28.11 -22.34 -58.68
N GLU A 990 29.04 -22.41 -57.72
CA GLU A 990 30.47 -22.22 -57.99
C GLU A 990 31.04 -23.30 -58.93
N GLN A 991 30.57 -24.55 -58.83
CA GLN A 991 30.96 -25.61 -59.75
C GLN A 991 30.45 -25.33 -61.17
N LEU A 992 29.15 -25.02 -61.32
CA LEU A 992 28.57 -24.67 -62.62
C LEU A 992 29.25 -23.44 -63.23
N GLN A 993 29.66 -22.47 -62.41
CA GLN A 993 30.39 -21.29 -62.86
C GLN A 993 31.83 -21.63 -63.29
N ARG A 994 32.51 -22.55 -62.59
CA ARG A 994 33.82 -23.10 -63.01
C ARG A 994 33.71 -23.89 -64.32
N GLU A 995 32.69 -24.72 -64.48
CA GLU A 995 32.42 -25.48 -65.70
C GLU A 995 32.07 -24.56 -66.89
N LEU A 996 31.25 -23.53 -66.67
CA LEU A 996 30.94 -22.50 -67.67
C LEU A 996 32.19 -21.73 -68.09
N GLN A 997 33.08 -21.37 -67.15
CA GLN A 997 34.37 -20.75 -67.49
C GLN A 997 35.25 -21.69 -68.30
N ALA A 998 35.34 -22.98 -67.94
CA ALA A 998 36.09 -23.97 -68.70
C ALA A 998 35.55 -24.12 -70.13
N LYS A 999 34.22 -24.20 -70.31
CA LYS A 999 33.57 -24.23 -71.63
C LYS A 999 33.78 -22.94 -72.42
N GLY A 1000 33.79 -21.77 -71.76
CA GLY A 1000 34.20 -20.51 -72.38
C GLY A 1000 35.64 -20.54 -72.90
N GLN A 1001 36.58 -21.12 -72.14
CA GLN A 1001 37.97 -21.29 -72.56
C GLN A 1001 38.12 -22.29 -73.72
N GLU A 1002 37.38 -23.40 -73.71
CA GLU A 1002 37.29 -24.35 -74.83
C GLU A 1002 36.81 -23.66 -76.11
N ILE A 1003 35.68 -22.93 -76.05
CA ILE A 1003 35.12 -22.18 -77.20
C ILE A 1003 36.14 -21.16 -77.72
N LEU A 1004 36.84 -20.43 -76.83
CA LEU A 1004 37.90 -19.52 -77.22
C LEU A 1004 39.12 -20.25 -77.82
N SER A 1005 39.39 -21.50 -77.44
CA SER A 1005 40.46 -22.32 -78.02
C SER A 1005 40.08 -22.79 -79.43
N VAL A 1006 38.89 -23.37 -79.59
CA VAL A 1006 38.34 -23.78 -80.89
C VAL A 1006 38.27 -22.59 -81.86
N ARG A 1007 37.85 -21.40 -81.39
CA ARG A 1007 37.84 -20.18 -82.20
C ARG A 1007 39.25 -19.72 -82.60
N ARG A 1008 40.25 -19.83 -81.72
CA ARG A 1008 41.66 -19.54 -82.04
C ARG A 1008 42.21 -20.52 -83.09
N GLU A 1009 41.89 -21.80 -82.97
CA GLU A 1009 42.32 -22.82 -83.91
C GLU A 1009 41.62 -22.67 -85.28
N ALA A 1010 40.31 -22.46 -85.30
CA ALA A 1010 39.55 -22.19 -86.54
C ALA A 1010 40.10 -20.96 -87.28
N ASN A 1011 40.34 -19.85 -86.57
CA ASN A 1011 40.97 -18.66 -87.15
C ASN A 1011 42.39 -18.93 -87.70
N SER A 1012 43.16 -19.80 -87.03
CA SER A 1012 44.50 -20.24 -87.50
C SER A 1012 44.40 -21.08 -88.77
N GLN A 1013 43.41 -21.99 -88.86
CA GLN A 1013 43.14 -22.77 -90.08
C GLN A 1013 42.62 -21.90 -91.22
N MET A 1014 41.79 -20.87 -90.95
CA MET A 1014 41.35 -19.91 -91.96
C MET A 1014 42.54 -19.13 -92.54
N ARG A 1015 43.39 -18.52 -91.68
CA ARG A 1015 44.59 -17.80 -92.13
C ARG A 1015 45.54 -18.66 -92.96
N LYS A 1016 45.75 -19.92 -92.58
CA LYS A 1016 46.55 -20.85 -93.40
C LYS A 1016 45.93 -21.10 -94.77
N ARG A 1017 44.61 -21.28 -94.86
CA ARG A 1017 43.92 -21.41 -96.16
C ARG A 1017 43.98 -20.12 -96.98
N GLU A 1018 43.90 -18.95 -96.36
CA GLU A 1018 44.08 -17.65 -97.01
C GLU A 1018 45.51 -17.49 -97.54
N GLU A 1019 46.53 -17.82 -96.74
CA GLU A 1019 47.94 -17.82 -97.14
C GLU A 1019 48.25 -18.83 -98.26
N ASP A 1020 47.65 -20.03 -98.23
CA ASP A 1020 47.79 -21.05 -99.27
C ASP A 1020 47.10 -20.62 -100.58
N LEU A 1021 45.89 -20.06 -100.49
CA LEU A 1021 45.12 -19.59 -101.64
C LEU A 1021 45.80 -18.37 -102.30
N ALA A 1022 46.31 -17.43 -101.50
CA ALA A 1022 47.11 -16.30 -101.99
C ALA A 1022 48.41 -16.77 -102.65
N ARG A 1023 49.07 -17.80 -102.11
CA ARG A 1023 50.26 -18.41 -102.74
C ARG A 1023 49.95 -19.21 -104.01
N SER A 1024 48.72 -19.69 -104.22
CA SER A 1024 48.30 -20.23 -105.52
C SER A 1024 48.08 -19.12 -106.53
N HIS A 1025 47.25 -18.12 -106.19
CA HIS A 1025 46.97 -16.98 -107.06
C HIS A 1025 48.24 -16.22 -107.49
N GLN A 1026 49.20 -16.03 -106.57
CA GLN A 1026 50.47 -15.38 -106.93
C GLN A 1026 51.25 -16.21 -107.97
N LYS A 1027 51.32 -17.54 -107.83
CA LYS A 1027 51.98 -18.42 -108.82
C LYS A 1027 51.26 -18.42 -110.17
N GLU A 1028 49.94 -18.36 -110.17
CA GLU A 1028 49.13 -18.28 -111.39
C GLU A 1028 49.37 -16.94 -112.10
N VAL A 1029 49.38 -15.82 -111.36
CA VAL A 1029 49.75 -14.49 -111.87
C VAL A 1029 51.19 -14.45 -112.38
N ASP A 1030 52.15 -15.02 -111.64
CA ASP A 1030 53.56 -15.09 -112.04
C ASP A 1030 53.75 -15.94 -113.31
N SER A 1031 53.01 -17.04 -113.45
CA SER A 1031 53.01 -17.88 -114.66
C SER A 1031 52.43 -17.12 -115.86
N ILE A 1032 51.26 -16.50 -115.70
CA ILE A 1032 50.61 -15.70 -116.77
C ILE A 1032 51.51 -14.53 -117.19
N ALA A 1033 52.18 -13.87 -116.24
CA ALA A 1033 53.16 -12.82 -116.53
C ALA A 1033 54.40 -13.35 -117.28
N ALA A 1034 54.90 -14.54 -116.92
CA ALA A 1034 56.01 -15.19 -117.61
C ALA A 1034 55.65 -15.64 -119.03
N ASP A 1035 54.45 -16.20 -119.23
CA ASP A 1035 53.95 -16.62 -120.54
C ASP A 1035 53.70 -15.40 -121.45
N HIS A 1036 53.04 -14.34 -120.97
CA HIS A 1036 52.90 -13.10 -121.73
C HIS A 1036 54.23 -12.42 -122.05
N LEU A 1037 55.22 -12.46 -121.14
CA LEU A 1037 56.57 -11.97 -121.42
C LEU A 1037 57.23 -12.79 -122.55
N ARG A 1038 57.03 -14.11 -122.56
CA ARG A 1038 57.55 -15.03 -123.58
C ARG A 1038 56.87 -14.83 -124.94
N GLU A 1039 55.55 -14.66 -124.97
CA GLU A 1039 54.79 -14.28 -126.17
C GLU A 1039 55.29 -12.94 -126.73
N THR A 1040 55.43 -11.93 -125.87
CA THR A 1040 55.93 -10.61 -126.25
C THR A 1040 57.35 -10.67 -126.81
N GLN A 1041 58.24 -11.48 -126.23
CA GLN A 1041 59.58 -11.72 -126.76
C GLN A 1041 59.58 -12.45 -128.12
N SER A 1042 58.67 -13.42 -128.33
CA SER A 1042 58.52 -14.11 -129.62
C SER A 1042 58.06 -13.14 -130.71
N LEU A 1043 57.02 -12.34 -130.43
CA LEU A 1043 56.52 -11.31 -131.34
C LEU A 1043 57.58 -10.25 -131.67
N LEU A 1044 58.39 -9.85 -130.68
CA LEU A 1044 59.51 -8.93 -130.90
C LEU A 1044 60.61 -9.54 -131.80
N ALA A 1045 60.90 -10.84 -131.64
CA ALA A 1045 61.85 -11.55 -132.50
C ALA A 1045 61.34 -11.72 -133.93
N GLU A 1046 60.05 -12.01 -134.11
CA GLU A 1046 59.40 -12.06 -135.43
C GLU A 1046 59.35 -10.69 -136.10
N PHE A 1047 59.07 -9.63 -135.35
CA PHE A 1047 59.14 -8.25 -135.84
C PHE A 1047 60.57 -7.89 -136.30
N ASN A 1048 61.59 -8.23 -135.49
CA ASN A 1048 62.98 -7.95 -135.83
C ASN A 1048 63.44 -8.71 -137.08
N ARG A 1049 63.12 -10.01 -137.22
CA ARG A 1049 63.37 -10.77 -138.48
C ARG A 1049 62.66 -10.15 -139.67
N SER A 1050 61.41 -9.72 -139.50
CA SER A 1050 60.62 -9.07 -140.56
C SER A 1050 61.26 -7.75 -141.00
N LYS A 1051 61.85 -7.01 -140.05
CA LYS A 1051 62.59 -5.77 -140.28
C LYS A 1051 63.95 -6.02 -140.94
N GLU A 1052 64.69 -7.05 -140.54
CA GLU A 1052 65.95 -7.47 -141.16
C GLU A 1052 65.72 -7.81 -142.65
N LEU A 1053 64.70 -8.61 -142.95
CA LEU A 1053 64.28 -8.91 -144.33
C LEU A 1053 63.90 -7.66 -145.16
N LEU A 1054 63.38 -6.60 -144.52
CA LEU A 1054 63.15 -5.32 -145.17
C LEU A 1054 64.47 -4.55 -145.41
N CYS A 1055 65.37 -4.51 -144.43
CA CYS A 1055 66.70 -3.90 -144.55
C CYS A 1055 67.55 -4.55 -145.65
N ASP A 1056 67.56 -5.88 -145.73
CA ASP A 1056 68.26 -6.62 -146.79
C ASP A 1056 67.70 -6.28 -148.17
N LYS A 1057 66.36 -6.16 -148.26
CA LYS A 1057 65.68 -5.81 -149.51
C LYS A 1057 65.93 -4.36 -149.94
N ILE A 1058 66.00 -3.41 -148.99
CA ILE A 1058 66.43 -2.04 -149.26
C ILE A 1058 67.88 -2.03 -149.76
N SER A 1059 68.78 -2.76 -149.09
CA SER A 1059 70.21 -2.82 -149.43
C SER A 1059 70.44 -3.40 -150.83
N ALA A 1060 69.71 -4.46 -151.19
CA ALA A 1060 69.74 -5.04 -152.53
C ALA A 1060 69.24 -4.05 -153.60
N LEU A 1061 68.16 -3.30 -153.32
CA LEU A 1061 67.66 -2.26 -154.23
C LEU A 1061 68.64 -1.08 -154.37
N GLN A 1062 69.36 -0.72 -153.31
CA GLN A 1062 70.41 0.31 -153.35
C GLN A 1062 71.61 -0.13 -154.20
N LEU A 1063 72.10 -1.36 -154.04
CA LEU A 1063 73.17 -1.91 -154.88
C LEU A 1063 72.78 -1.96 -156.36
N MET A 1064 71.55 -2.38 -156.67
CA MET A 1064 71.04 -2.38 -158.05
C MET A 1064 70.91 -0.97 -158.66
N LEU A 1065 70.66 0.05 -157.83
CA LEU A 1065 70.62 1.45 -158.26
C LEU A 1065 72.04 1.98 -158.52
N GLU A 1066 72.99 1.70 -157.62
CA GLU A 1066 74.38 2.13 -157.72
C GLU A 1066 75.08 1.49 -158.95
N GLU A 1067 74.84 0.19 -159.20
CA GLU A 1067 75.24 -0.48 -160.44
C GLU A 1067 74.69 0.21 -161.71
N ALA A 1068 73.45 0.72 -161.66
CA ALA A 1068 72.84 1.40 -162.80
C ALA A 1068 73.42 2.80 -163.01
N GLU A 1069 73.74 3.53 -161.93
CA GLU A 1069 74.46 4.80 -162.00
C GLU A 1069 75.88 4.64 -162.54
N GLU A 1070 76.63 3.63 -162.12
CA GLU A 1070 78.00 3.40 -162.61
C GLU A 1070 78.00 3.05 -164.12
N LYS A 1071 77.05 2.24 -164.58
CA LYS A 1071 76.82 1.95 -166.01
C LYS A 1071 76.39 3.18 -166.82
N PHE A 1072 75.78 4.18 -166.19
CA PHE A 1072 75.49 5.47 -166.83
C PHE A 1072 76.73 6.37 -166.90
N ARG A 1073 77.50 6.48 -165.81
CA ARG A 1073 78.70 7.34 -165.71
C ARG A 1073 79.87 6.87 -166.60
N SER A 1074 79.97 5.57 -166.86
CA SER A 1074 81.07 4.95 -167.63
C SER A 1074 80.89 4.95 -169.16
N ARG A 1075 79.87 5.61 -169.69
CA ARG A 1075 79.54 5.61 -171.13
C ARG A 1075 80.54 6.40 -171.99
N GLN A 1076 81.09 5.76 -173.03
CA GLN A 1076 81.94 6.41 -174.03
C GLN A 1076 81.19 7.46 -174.88
N SER A 1077 81.87 8.55 -175.24
CA SER A 1077 81.37 9.60 -176.13
C SER A 1077 81.17 9.11 -177.58
N ARG A 1078 80.36 9.80 -178.38
CA ARG A 1078 80.03 9.37 -179.74
C ARG A 1078 81.15 9.73 -180.73
N PRO A 1079 81.33 8.95 -181.82
CA PRO A 1079 82.25 9.33 -182.89
C PRO A 1079 81.87 10.68 -183.54
N GLU A 1080 80.57 10.96 -183.63
CA GLU A 1080 79.97 12.24 -184.03
C GLU A 1080 80.60 13.43 -183.27
N ASP A 1081 80.65 13.33 -181.93
CA ASP A 1081 81.16 14.39 -181.06
C ASP A 1081 82.69 14.57 -181.24
N LEU A 1082 83.42 13.46 -181.41
CA LEU A 1082 84.88 13.45 -181.57
C LEU A 1082 85.32 14.11 -182.88
N GLU A 1083 84.63 13.81 -183.99
CA GLU A 1083 84.95 14.38 -185.31
C GLU A 1083 84.67 15.89 -185.36
N VAL A 1084 83.57 16.35 -184.75
CA VAL A 1084 83.27 17.78 -184.58
C VAL A 1084 84.32 18.48 -183.70
N ILE A 1085 84.77 17.84 -182.61
CA ILE A 1085 85.85 18.37 -181.77
C ILE A 1085 87.16 18.52 -182.55
N GLU A 1086 87.50 17.59 -183.46
CA GLU A 1086 88.71 17.71 -184.27
C GLU A 1086 88.62 18.80 -185.33
N GLN A 1087 87.47 18.95 -185.99
CA GLN A 1087 87.23 20.09 -186.91
C GLN A 1087 87.34 21.44 -186.19
N LEU A 1088 86.76 21.56 -184.99
CA LEU A 1088 86.86 22.77 -184.17
C LEU A 1088 88.30 23.06 -183.72
N LYS A 1089 89.11 22.03 -183.42
CA LYS A 1089 90.54 22.20 -183.11
C LYS A 1089 91.33 22.75 -184.30
N ARG A 1090 91.07 22.28 -185.53
CA ARG A 1090 91.73 22.82 -186.74
C ARG A 1090 91.34 24.29 -186.99
N ALA A 1091 90.04 24.61 -186.89
CA ALA A 1091 89.56 25.99 -187.04
C ALA A 1091 90.09 26.96 -185.95
N LEU A 1092 90.37 26.47 -184.74
CA LEU A 1092 91.06 27.24 -183.70
C LEU A 1092 92.52 27.51 -184.06
N ALA A 1093 93.26 26.51 -184.56
CA ALA A 1093 94.67 26.67 -184.94
C ALA A 1093 94.87 27.69 -186.07
N GLU A 1094 93.97 27.71 -187.07
CA GLU A 1094 93.95 28.75 -188.12
C GLU A 1094 93.68 30.14 -187.53
N ARG A 1095 92.67 30.26 -186.64
CA ARG A 1095 92.32 31.53 -185.97
C ARG A 1095 93.44 32.08 -185.07
N GLU A 1096 94.20 31.21 -184.40
CA GLU A 1096 95.36 31.62 -183.60
C GLU A 1096 96.50 32.15 -184.49
N LEU A 1097 96.69 31.57 -185.68
CA LEU A 1097 97.72 32.00 -186.63
C LEU A 1097 97.41 33.37 -187.24
N ASP A 1098 96.15 33.60 -187.65
CA ASP A 1098 95.68 34.93 -188.09
C ASP A 1098 95.75 35.98 -186.98
N MET A 1099 95.36 35.61 -185.74
CA MET A 1099 95.44 36.52 -184.59
C MET A 1099 96.89 36.96 -184.32
N LYS A 1100 97.86 36.06 -184.49
CA LYS A 1100 99.29 36.36 -184.36
C LYS A 1100 99.74 37.41 -185.38
N ARG A 1101 99.30 37.26 -186.65
CA ARG A 1101 99.59 38.19 -187.75
C ARG A 1101 99.04 39.60 -187.48
N LEU A 1102 97.79 39.69 -187.02
CA LEU A 1102 97.14 40.96 -186.65
C LEU A 1102 97.80 41.64 -185.43
N VAL A 1103 98.39 40.86 -184.51
CA VAL A 1103 99.14 41.42 -183.36
C VAL A 1103 100.46 42.05 -183.80
N ASP A 1104 101.17 41.46 -184.76
CA ASP A 1104 102.41 42.04 -185.29
C ASP A 1104 102.15 43.28 -186.17
N GLU A 1105 101.08 43.28 -186.97
CA GLU A 1105 100.63 44.47 -187.72
C GLU A 1105 100.22 45.61 -186.78
N LYS A 1106 99.46 45.33 -185.71
CA LYS A 1106 99.17 46.30 -184.65
C LYS A 1106 100.46 46.88 -184.05
N ARG A 1107 101.46 46.04 -183.79
CA ARG A 1107 102.74 46.45 -183.16
C ARG A 1107 103.54 47.40 -184.08
N TYR A 1108 103.49 47.17 -185.39
CA TYR A 1108 104.06 48.07 -186.39
C TYR A 1108 103.39 49.46 -186.34
N PHE A 1109 102.06 49.51 -186.46
CA PHE A 1109 101.32 50.78 -186.45
C PHE A 1109 101.45 51.55 -185.13
N GLN A 1110 101.57 50.87 -183.97
CA GLN A 1110 101.81 51.53 -182.69
C GLN A 1110 103.18 52.24 -182.62
N LEU A 1111 104.22 51.66 -183.23
CA LEU A 1111 105.55 52.29 -183.33
C LEU A 1111 105.55 53.50 -184.28
N GLU A 1112 104.79 53.44 -185.37
CA GLU A 1112 104.69 54.57 -186.31
C GLU A 1112 103.79 55.71 -185.80
N LEU A 1113 102.74 55.40 -185.01
CA LEU A 1113 101.98 56.42 -184.28
C LEU A 1113 102.87 57.16 -183.27
N LEU A 1114 103.63 56.44 -182.43
CA LEU A 1114 104.45 57.04 -181.38
C LEU A 1114 105.54 57.99 -181.93
N ASN A 1115 106.09 57.69 -183.12
CA ASN A 1115 107.03 58.55 -183.83
C ASN A 1115 106.38 59.80 -184.48
N ARG A 1116 105.10 59.72 -184.87
CA ARG A 1116 104.34 60.91 -185.30
C ARG A 1116 103.91 61.77 -184.11
N GLU A 1117 103.44 61.13 -183.04
CA GLU A 1117 102.96 61.76 -181.81
C GLU A 1117 104.06 62.56 -181.08
N THR A 1118 105.28 62.02 -181.00
CA THR A 1118 106.45 62.72 -180.42
C THR A 1118 106.92 63.93 -181.23
N ASN A 1119 106.66 63.98 -182.54
CA ASN A 1119 106.87 65.19 -183.36
C ASN A 1119 105.71 66.18 -183.25
N PHE A 1120 104.46 65.70 -183.28
CA PHE A 1120 103.26 66.54 -183.23
C PHE A 1120 103.18 67.35 -181.93
N ASN A 1121 103.51 66.71 -180.80
CA ASN A 1121 103.55 67.32 -179.46
C ASN A 1121 104.58 68.46 -179.30
N LYS A 1122 105.45 68.73 -180.29
CA LYS A 1122 106.35 69.89 -180.31
C LYS A 1122 105.77 71.12 -181.01
N VAL A 1123 104.65 71.02 -181.74
CA VAL A 1123 104.16 72.11 -182.61
C VAL A 1123 102.70 72.49 -182.36
N PHE A 1124 101.80 71.56 -182.00
CA PHE A 1124 100.38 71.86 -181.78
C PHE A 1124 99.80 71.22 -180.52
N LYS A 1125 98.97 71.99 -179.79
CA LYS A 1125 98.12 71.50 -178.70
C LYS A 1125 96.69 71.27 -179.20
N ALA A 1126 96.19 70.03 -179.12
CA ALA A 1126 94.77 69.71 -179.10
C ALA A 1126 94.55 68.28 -178.60
N ALA A 1127 93.36 67.99 -178.04
CA ALA A 1127 92.88 66.64 -177.73
C ALA A 1127 91.58 66.38 -178.51
N PRO A 1128 91.21 65.11 -178.73
CA PRO A 1128 89.80 64.73 -178.56
C PRO A 1128 89.58 63.33 -177.93
N ASN A 1129 88.30 62.92 -177.89
CA ASN A 1129 87.71 61.73 -177.23
C ASN A 1129 86.90 60.90 -178.28
N ILE A 1130 86.31 59.74 -177.91
CA ILE A 1130 85.15 58.97 -178.50
C ILE A 1130 85.31 57.43 -178.33
N GLY A 1131 84.20 56.65 -178.27
CA GLY A 1131 84.17 55.16 -178.16
C GLY A 1131 82.88 54.47 -178.68
N VAL A 1132 82.83 53.12 -178.69
CA VAL A 1132 81.81 52.21 -179.32
C VAL A 1132 81.75 50.85 -178.54
N ILE A 1133 80.63 50.36 -177.96
CA ILE A 1133 79.51 49.46 -178.41
C ILE A 1133 79.83 47.96 -178.76
N ASN A 1134 79.18 47.00 -178.04
CA ASN A 1134 78.67 45.59 -178.29
C ASN A 1134 79.25 44.70 -179.46
N PRO A 1135 79.21 43.31 -179.47
CA PRO A 1135 78.35 42.36 -178.71
C PRO A 1135 78.80 40.87 -178.36
N LEU A 1136 78.03 40.20 -177.47
CA LEU A 1136 77.55 38.78 -177.44
C LEU A 1136 78.37 37.49 -177.08
N GLN A 1137 77.64 36.55 -176.42
CA GLN A 1137 77.83 35.08 -176.16
C GLN A 1137 78.95 34.60 -175.18
N ALA A 1138 78.79 33.66 -174.22
CA ALA A 1138 77.75 32.68 -173.77
C ALA A 1138 77.73 31.25 -174.39
N LYS A 1139 77.74 30.21 -173.51
CA LYS A 1139 77.44 28.76 -173.70
C LYS A 1139 77.05 28.09 -172.34
N THR A 1140 76.32 26.96 -172.31
CA THR A 1140 75.58 26.39 -171.12
C THR A 1140 75.20 24.89 -171.26
N LYS A 1141 74.56 24.24 -170.23
CA LYS A 1141 73.59 23.07 -170.23
C LYS A 1141 74.07 21.64 -169.78
N PRO A 1142 73.23 20.56 -169.67
CA PRO A 1142 71.95 20.37 -168.87
C PRO A 1142 71.60 18.92 -168.32
N GLY A 1143 70.53 18.77 -167.50
CA GLY A 1143 69.62 17.58 -167.37
C GLY A 1143 70.04 16.37 -166.47
N LYS A 1144 69.18 15.43 -166.01
CA LYS A 1144 67.70 15.18 -166.11
C LYS A 1144 67.12 14.30 -164.92
N GLU A 1145 65.93 13.68 -165.04
CA GLU A 1145 65.01 13.21 -163.93
C GLU A 1145 65.02 11.68 -163.56
N GLY A 1146 64.51 11.23 -162.37
CA GLY A 1146 64.10 9.80 -162.14
C GLY A 1146 63.82 9.14 -160.73
N ALA A 1147 62.70 9.44 -160.05
CA ALA A 1147 61.78 8.58 -159.20
C ALA A 1147 62.15 7.37 -158.24
N ARG A 1148 61.46 7.33 -157.05
CA ARG A 1148 60.98 6.15 -156.21
C ARG A 1148 62.01 5.30 -155.38
N GLN A 1149 61.72 4.57 -154.26
CA GLN A 1149 60.61 4.44 -153.26
C GLN A 1149 61.06 3.64 -151.96
N SER A 1150 60.20 3.56 -150.90
CA SER A 1150 60.24 2.66 -149.67
C SER A 1150 61.40 2.82 -148.66
N SER A 1151 61.32 2.85 -147.30
CA SER A 1151 60.44 2.35 -146.19
C SER A 1151 60.98 1.05 -145.51
N SER A 1152 61.05 0.85 -144.17
CA SER A 1152 60.41 1.54 -143.02
C SER A 1152 61.06 1.26 -141.61
N LEU A 1153 60.75 2.15 -140.65
CA LEU A 1153 60.57 2.00 -139.18
C LEU A 1153 61.57 1.26 -138.24
N VAL A 1154 61.91 1.96 -137.15
CA VAL A 1154 61.90 1.47 -135.74
C VAL A 1154 61.61 2.64 -134.80
N MET A 1155 61.00 2.37 -133.65
CA MET A 1155 60.82 3.33 -132.53
C MET A 1155 60.97 2.59 -131.19
N SER A 1156 61.57 3.25 -130.19
CA SER A 1156 61.74 2.69 -128.86
C SER A 1156 61.73 3.75 -127.75
N SER A 1157 61.02 3.42 -126.66
CA SER A 1157 61.24 3.85 -125.27
C SER A 1157 61.30 5.34 -124.88
N SER A 1158 60.18 5.80 -124.28
CA SER A 1158 60.12 6.34 -122.90
C SER A 1158 60.64 7.73 -122.50
N ARG A 1159 59.70 8.49 -121.87
CA ARG A 1159 59.83 9.42 -120.71
C ARG A 1159 60.62 10.74 -120.84
N LEU A 1160 59.95 11.85 -120.51
CA LEU A 1160 59.98 12.46 -119.15
C LEU A 1160 58.87 13.55 -118.98
N ASP A 1161 58.62 13.97 -117.73
CA ASP A 1161 57.45 14.75 -117.27
C ASP A 1161 57.79 16.25 -116.91
N PRO A 1162 57.08 17.00 -116.01
CA PRO A 1162 55.98 17.91 -116.38
C PRO A 1162 55.98 19.35 -115.75
N ILE A 1163 55.22 20.32 -116.31
CA ILE A 1163 54.89 21.63 -115.66
C ILE A 1163 53.49 22.20 -116.11
N PRO A 1164 52.89 23.33 -115.60
CA PRO A 1164 51.63 23.25 -114.82
C PRO A 1164 50.47 24.26 -115.17
N ASN A 1165 49.47 24.35 -114.26
CA ASN A 1165 48.44 25.42 -114.02
C ASN A 1165 47.12 25.51 -114.84
N MET A 1166 46.01 25.08 -114.22
CA MET A 1166 44.89 25.87 -113.60
C MET A 1166 44.61 27.35 -114.05
N PRO A 1167 43.38 27.94 -113.84
CA PRO A 1167 42.01 27.40 -113.97
C PRO A 1167 40.88 28.46 -114.35
N VAL A 1168 39.58 28.05 -114.28
CA VAL A 1168 38.32 28.86 -114.08
C VAL A 1168 37.82 29.93 -115.10
N HIS A 1169 36.56 29.80 -115.56
CA HIS A 1169 35.41 30.76 -115.50
C HIS A 1169 34.27 30.25 -116.44
N GLU A 1170 33.08 29.85 -115.97
CA GLU A 1170 31.93 30.62 -115.43
C GLU A 1170 31.03 31.35 -116.45
N LYS A 1171 29.72 31.01 -116.45
CA LYS A 1171 28.62 32.00 -116.34
C LYS A 1171 27.24 31.37 -115.99
N ARG A 1172 26.75 31.77 -114.82
CA ARG A 1172 25.38 31.75 -114.23
C ARG A 1172 24.18 31.25 -115.07
N ILE A 1173 23.27 30.52 -114.41
CA ILE A 1173 21.95 31.00 -113.91
C ILE A 1173 21.41 29.99 -112.88
N ASN A 1174 20.72 30.46 -111.84
CA ASN A 1174 20.11 29.60 -110.79
C ASN A 1174 18.60 29.42 -110.99
N ASN A 1175 18.11 28.19 -110.81
CA ASN A 1175 16.93 27.83 -109.98
C ASN A 1175 16.85 26.28 -109.84
N SER A 1176 16.07 25.77 -108.88
CA SER A 1176 16.41 24.50 -108.20
C SER A 1176 15.45 23.31 -108.34
N ARG A 1177 15.99 22.15 -108.80
CA ARG A 1177 15.48 20.75 -108.65
C ARG A 1177 14.12 20.41 -109.33
N PRO A 1178 13.70 19.12 -109.47
CA PRO A 1178 14.27 17.87 -108.91
C PRO A 1178 14.48 16.67 -109.90
N LEU A 1179 15.06 15.57 -109.38
CA LEU A 1179 15.07 14.15 -109.86
C LEU A 1179 15.68 13.76 -111.23
N PRO A 1180 16.26 12.53 -111.30
CA PRO A 1180 16.22 11.65 -112.49
C PRO A 1180 15.72 10.20 -112.19
N PRO A 1181 15.39 9.37 -113.20
CA PRO A 1181 14.61 8.13 -113.04
C PRO A 1181 15.27 6.81 -113.52
N THR A 1182 14.54 5.70 -113.41
CA THR A 1182 14.80 4.42 -114.09
C THR A 1182 14.02 4.28 -115.42
N PRO A 1183 14.46 3.41 -116.36
CA PRO A 1183 13.67 2.95 -117.51
C PRO A 1183 13.47 1.41 -117.53
N PRO A 1184 12.54 0.82 -118.34
CA PRO A 1184 11.85 1.47 -119.48
C PRO A 1184 10.31 1.35 -119.59
N LYS A 1185 9.74 0.14 -119.78
CA LYS A 1185 8.54 -0.15 -120.62
C LYS A 1185 8.00 -1.59 -120.40
N GLU A 1186 6.83 -2.08 -120.86
CA GLU A 1186 5.48 -1.62 -121.32
C GLU A 1186 4.80 -2.83 -122.07
N PRO A 1187 3.49 -2.87 -122.41
CA PRO A 1187 2.28 -2.33 -121.76
C PRO A 1187 1.15 -3.45 -121.69
N PRO A 1188 -0.20 -3.25 -121.81
CA PRO A 1188 -1.17 -4.03 -121.00
C PRO A 1188 -2.28 -4.72 -121.89
N PRO A 1189 -3.55 -5.04 -121.47
CA PRO A 1189 -4.55 -4.12 -120.87
C PRO A 1189 -5.61 -4.70 -119.86
N HIS A 1190 -6.38 -3.77 -119.29
CA HIS A 1190 -7.81 -3.87 -118.88
C HIS A 1190 -8.30 -4.35 -117.47
N ARG A 1191 -8.72 -3.32 -116.70
CA ARG A 1191 -10.09 -3.10 -116.14
C ARG A 1191 -10.49 -3.64 -114.74
N LYS A 1192 -10.90 -2.65 -113.91
CA LYS A 1192 -12.04 -2.63 -112.95
C LYS A 1192 -11.84 -3.36 -111.60
N THR A 1193 -11.75 -2.64 -110.47
CA THR A 1193 -12.84 -2.11 -109.58
C THR A 1193 -13.72 -3.21 -108.96
N THR A 1194 -14.00 -3.27 -107.64
CA THR A 1194 -13.88 -2.27 -106.54
C THR A 1194 -14.07 -2.95 -105.17
N VAL A 1195 -13.54 -2.36 -104.07
CA VAL A 1195 -13.89 -2.65 -102.64
C VAL A 1195 -13.49 -4.07 -102.16
N TYR A 1196 -13.03 -4.31 -100.93
CA TYR A 1196 -12.83 -3.45 -99.75
C TYR A 1196 -11.36 -3.01 -99.57
#